data_AF-A0AAU2EKQ9-F1
#
_entry.id   AF-A0AAU2EKQ9-F1
#
_cell.length_a   1.000
_cell.length_b   1.000
_cell.length_c   1.000
_cell.angle_alpha   90.00
_cell.angle_beta   90.00
_cell.angle_gamma   90.00
#
_symmetry.space_group_name_H-M   'P 1'
#
loop_
_entity.id
_entity.type
_entity.pdbx_description
1 polymer ?
#
loop_
_entity_poly.entity_id
_entity_poly.type
_entity_poly.pdbx_seq_one_letter_code
_entity_poly.pdbx_strand_id
1 'polypeptide(L)'
;MSDDLFASIDALLERPKPVDDLPVPAERERLRKVAEYTQEDLAKALKTRRESIVRWEAGTTEPRPPKREVYIKFLATLALRHGTVEPTAWLRRAQATGLVPTTVQVPATEPAPAPPTAAPMPQPAPAPATPVAPATAQTMPAGHPGDNVMALDRDAAGDLVAGAPEPCVRCGRPTPYRSSKRPVHMGGWCTVIPAAAPAETAAAAPATPVQPAAPAQPVPAPETAPGPAAGSRRSAPSRPAASSPSSRARKASARKPAAAEGPADWEQAAASRFPAGPLAVLDVASDGKSLVAYLADGTLAPTAPASRTLAAVVEWALEACFGAPRLHRHGRDGDALVVLTDAALAELGLPPLGRDEKSEFVPRLGRLPEAHKQVKALTRAGWLLTQRGLGPWARIYRTPEDGKRVCVQLCIPGWGALAAGGWAIPDGLAAPDLARLLGTYAKRVLTPRGFTAVCGLELVTALRPPTRAVRTDAGWTSGRVDGSRPPDKESFDPAPPEVPDEHPLAEGRAARDVLVTEAWDWHRDLTDTEAAAAFAVGLDVNVAFLAAAGRLLLPLSAPVHESTPVFDKKTPGSWLVDLSGAPADPLLPSPFSPDGIAPTGPGWYSTAKVAYAVELGARVQPTEAYLRYESGPYLDPWHKHLRAAYIDTMAALGVPLDLADTDPVAFLERMAAIKAKQADAAELAVLTAVKATAKGTIGKMRERPRGQGYRPGQRWGALERATWDPLMRALVIDTATVNLHRKLRKLAAETGRAPFAILTDCAVFAADGDSPFDILAKPDGTASTALRLGISPGHVKHEGTRPMAEVAAVIADGANPGRHIKTGGDVSADE
;
A
#
# COMPACT_ATOMS: atom_id res chain seq x y z
N MET A 1 -7.76 -15.95 47.05
CA MET A 1 -7.78 -15.09 45.85
C MET A 1 -6.45 -15.08 45.09
N SER A 2 -5.29 -15.40 45.69
CA SER A 2 -4.04 -15.58 44.94
C SER A 2 -3.99 -16.92 44.21
N ASP A 3 -4.46 -18.00 44.84
CA ASP A 3 -4.25 -19.35 44.32
C ASP A 3 -5.11 -19.67 43.09
N ASP A 4 -6.30 -19.06 42.97
CA ASP A 4 -7.12 -19.12 41.74
C ASP A 4 -6.49 -18.34 40.58
N LEU A 5 -5.76 -17.27 40.89
CA LEU A 5 -5.05 -16.46 39.90
C LEU A 5 -3.78 -17.18 39.42
N PHE A 6 -3.05 -17.83 40.31
CA PHE A 6 -1.94 -18.71 39.96
C PHE A 6 -2.42 -19.95 39.21
N ALA A 7 -3.51 -20.60 39.64
CA ALA A 7 -4.11 -21.70 38.90
C ALA A 7 -4.62 -21.29 37.52
N SER A 8 -5.16 -20.07 37.36
CA SER A 8 -5.56 -19.52 36.06
C SER A 8 -4.37 -19.20 35.16
N ILE A 9 -3.23 -18.79 35.74
CA ILE A 9 -1.98 -18.55 35.01
C ILE A 9 -1.30 -19.87 34.65
N ASP A 10 -1.27 -20.84 35.55
CA ASP A 10 -0.73 -22.18 35.31
C ASP A 10 -1.57 -22.90 34.25
N ALA A 11 -2.91 -22.82 34.31
CA ALA A 11 -3.80 -23.31 33.26
C ALA A 11 -3.62 -22.58 31.91
N LEU A 12 -3.19 -21.31 31.92
CA LEU A 12 -2.85 -20.55 30.72
C LEU A 12 -1.47 -20.94 30.16
N LEU A 13 -0.50 -21.27 31.03
CA LEU A 13 0.86 -21.69 30.69
C LEU A 13 0.92 -23.15 30.25
N GLU A 14 0.07 -24.01 30.81
CA GLU A 14 -0.16 -25.40 30.38
C GLU A 14 -1.01 -25.49 29.11
N ARG A 15 -1.69 -24.39 28.73
CA ARG A 15 -2.45 -24.31 27.49
C ARG A 15 -1.47 -24.44 26.31
N PRO A 16 -1.56 -25.50 25.49
CA PRO A 16 -0.63 -25.69 24.37
C PRO A 16 -0.68 -24.46 23.47
N LYS A 17 0.49 -23.90 23.13
CA LYS A 17 0.55 -22.83 22.13
C LYS A 17 -0.08 -23.34 20.84
N PRO A 18 -0.79 -22.51 20.06
CA PRO A 18 -1.51 -22.94 18.87
C PRO A 18 -0.68 -23.81 17.92
N VAL A 19 0.62 -23.60 17.87
CA VAL A 19 1.58 -24.29 16.98
C VAL A 19 1.70 -25.80 17.24
N ASP A 20 1.42 -26.28 18.46
CA ASP A 20 1.69 -27.68 18.84
C ASP A 20 0.52 -28.65 18.52
N ASP A 21 -0.64 -28.17 18.05
CA ASP A 21 -1.83 -29.02 17.86
C ASP A 21 -1.99 -29.60 16.44
N LEU A 22 -1.05 -29.28 15.55
CA LEU A 22 -0.99 -29.83 14.19
C LEU A 22 0.22 -30.78 14.08
N PRO A 23 0.12 -31.85 13.26
CA PRO A 23 1.30 -32.64 12.92
C PRO A 23 2.32 -31.79 12.16
N VAL A 24 3.57 -32.24 12.06
CA VAL A 24 4.58 -31.54 11.24
C VAL A 24 4.14 -31.48 9.77
N PRO A 25 4.60 -30.49 8.99
CA PRO A 25 4.14 -30.26 7.62
C PRO A 25 4.19 -31.50 6.71
N ALA A 26 5.29 -32.26 6.76
CA ALA A 26 5.45 -33.49 5.99
C ALA A 26 4.39 -34.55 6.29
N GLU A 27 3.94 -34.64 7.55
CA GLU A 27 2.92 -35.60 7.95
C GLU A 27 1.51 -35.19 7.52
N ARG A 28 1.25 -33.87 7.41
CA ARG A 28 -0.01 -33.35 6.85
C ARG A 28 -0.17 -33.81 5.40
N GLU A 29 0.88 -33.62 4.60
CA GLU A 29 0.92 -34.02 3.20
C GLU A 29 0.82 -35.54 3.05
N ARG A 30 1.57 -36.31 3.85
CA ARG A 30 1.54 -37.78 3.81
C ARG A 30 0.15 -38.32 4.10
N LEU A 31 -0.50 -37.87 5.18
CA LEU A 31 -1.84 -38.34 5.57
C LEU A 31 -2.86 -38.08 4.44
N ARG A 32 -2.83 -36.89 3.83
CA ARG A 32 -3.70 -36.57 2.70
C ARG A 32 -3.44 -37.50 1.50
N LYS A 33 -2.16 -37.71 1.13
CA LYS A 33 -1.78 -38.54 -0.01
C LYS A 33 -2.16 -40.01 0.18
N VAL A 34 -1.95 -40.56 1.38
CA VAL A 34 -2.32 -41.95 1.71
C VAL A 34 -3.83 -42.16 1.69
N ALA A 35 -4.61 -41.11 1.98
CA ALA A 35 -6.06 -41.12 1.87
C ALA A 35 -6.59 -40.73 0.47
N GLU A 36 -5.70 -40.58 -0.52
CA GLU A 36 -6.03 -40.30 -1.94
C GLU A 36 -6.83 -39.01 -2.19
N TYR A 37 -6.79 -38.04 -1.27
CA TYR A 37 -7.43 -36.73 -1.48
C TYR A 37 -6.51 -35.76 -2.22
N THR A 38 -7.02 -35.05 -3.22
CA THR A 38 -6.25 -33.95 -3.84
C THR A 38 -6.26 -32.70 -2.96
N GLN A 39 -5.32 -31.78 -3.18
CA GLN A 39 -5.31 -30.49 -2.49
C GLN A 39 -6.54 -29.64 -2.89
N GLU A 40 -7.09 -29.85 -4.07
CA GLU A 40 -8.29 -29.16 -4.57
C GLU A 40 -9.56 -29.67 -3.87
N ASP A 41 -9.67 -30.98 -3.67
CA ASP A 41 -10.81 -31.57 -2.94
C ASP A 41 -10.87 -31.05 -1.50
N LEU A 42 -9.72 -31.03 -0.83
CA LEU A 42 -9.60 -30.53 0.53
C LEU A 42 -9.86 -29.01 0.61
N ALA A 43 -9.37 -28.24 -0.37
CA ALA A 43 -9.61 -26.81 -0.44
C ALA A 43 -11.10 -26.49 -0.61
N LYS A 44 -11.78 -27.22 -1.51
CA LYS A 44 -13.23 -27.13 -1.73
C LYS A 44 -14.02 -27.47 -0.47
N ALA A 45 -13.67 -28.55 0.22
CA ALA A 45 -14.32 -28.95 1.47
C ALA A 45 -14.16 -27.91 2.60
N LEU A 46 -12.99 -27.29 2.71
CA LEU A 46 -12.70 -26.25 3.71
C LEU A 46 -13.08 -24.83 3.27
N LYS A 47 -13.71 -24.68 2.10
CA LYS A 47 -14.05 -23.40 1.46
C LYS A 47 -12.84 -22.45 1.48
N THR A 48 -11.67 -22.96 1.08
CA THR A 48 -10.40 -22.22 1.01
C THR A 48 -9.75 -22.45 -0.35
N ARG A 49 -8.63 -21.78 -0.62
CA ARG A 49 -7.91 -21.91 -1.89
C ARG A 49 -6.92 -23.07 -1.83
N ARG A 50 -6.66 -23.73 -2.97
CA ARG A 50 -5.69 -24.83 -3.07
C ARG A 50 -4.32 -24.43 -2.52
N GLU A 51 -3.88 -23.21 -2.81
CA GLU A 51 -2.59 -22.65 -2.37
C GLU A 51 -2.53 -22.50 -0.84
N SER A 52 -3.67 -22.33 -0.18
CA SER A 52 -3.72 -22.31 1.29
C SER A 52 -3.41 -23.68 1.86
N ILE A 53 -3.93 -24.75 1.25
CA ILE A 53 -3.59 -26.13 1.61
C ILE A 53 -2.11 -26.41 1.36
N VAL A 54 -1.58 -25.99 0.20
CA VAL A 54 -0.15 -26.09 -0.12
C VAL A 54 0.70 -25.41 0.94
N ARG A 55 0.36 -24.18 1.34
CA ARG A 55 1.12 -23.43 2.36
C ARG A 55 0.96 -24.02 3.77
N TRP A 56 -0.15 -24.69 4.07
CA TRP A 56 -0.34 -25.41 5.35
C TRP A 56 0.46 -26.70 5.40
N GLU A 57 0.51 -27.44 4.30
CA GLU A 57 1.31 -28.66 4.12
C GLU A 57 2.81 -28.38 4.02
N ALA A 58 3.21 -27.18 3.57
CA ALA A 58 4.59 -26.71 3.57
C ALA A 58 5.02 -26.07 4.92
N GLY A 59 4.07 -25.82 5.84
CA GLY A 59 4.34 -25.15 7.11
C GLY A 59 4.60 -23.64 7.01
N THR A 60 4.52 -23.05 5.80
CA THR A 60 4.74 -21.63 5.54
C THR A 60 3.66 -20.75 6.18
N THR A 61 2.43 -21.27 6.26
CA THR A 61 1.33 -20.63 6.98
C THR A 61 0.55 -21.69 7.74
N GLU A 62 -0.17 -21.30 8.78
CA GLU A 62 -1.06 -22.22 9.50
C GLU A 62 -2.53 -21.83 9.35
N PRO A 63 -3.45 -22.80 9.41
CA PRO A 63 -4.87 -22.51 9.37
C PRO A 63 -5.31 -21.72 10.60
N ARG A 64 -6.18 -20.74 10.40
CA ARG A 64 -6.79 -19.92 11.46
C ARG A 64 -8.18 -20.46 11.85
N PRO A 65 -8.65 -20.25 13.09
CA PRO A 65 -10.03 -20.56 13.45
C PRO A 65 -11.03 -19.82 12.53
N PRO A 66 -12.17 -20.43 12.16
CA PRO A 66 -12.65 -21.76 12.57
C PRO A 66 -12.08 -22.93 11.72
N LYS A 67 -11.44 -22.65 10.58
CA LYS A 67 -10.94 -23.68 9.64
C LYS A 67 -9.85 -24.56 10.23
N ARG A 68 -9.10 -24.05 11.21
CA ARG A 68 -8.07 -24.79 11.97
C ARG A 68 -8.60 -26.05 12.61
N GLU A 69 -9.73 -25.97 13.31
CA GLU A 69 -10.31 -27.10 14.04
C GLU A 69 -10.79 -28.19 13.07
N VAL A 70 -11.40 -27.78 11.97
CA VAL A 70 -11.85 -28.69 10.91
C VAL A 70 -10.67 -29.40 10.25
N TYR A 71 -9.57 -28.67 10.02
CA TYR A 71 -8.35 -29.24 9.45
C TYR A 71 -7.63 -30.20 10.42
N ILE A 72 -7.56 -29.86 11.71
CA ILE A 72 -7.03 -30.77 12.75
C ILE A 72 -7.86 -32.04 12.81
N LYS A 73 -9.20 -31.92 12.83
CA LYS A 73 -10.12 -33.06 12.85
C LYS A 73 -9.93 -33.95 11.62
N PHE A 74 -9.79 -33.36 10.43
CA PHE A 74 -9.52 -34.08 9.18
C PHE A 74 -8.23 -34.91 9.30
N LEU A 75 -7.11 -34.26 9.65
CA LEU A 75 -5.81 -34.94 9.78
C LEU A 75 -5.81 -36.00 10.88
N ALA A 76 -6.43 -35.73 12.03
CA ALA A 76 -6.54 -36.68 13.12
C ALA A 76 -7.36 -37.91 12.72
N THR A 77 -8.43 -37.73 11.93
CA THR A 77 -9.24 -38.83 11.40
C THR A 77 -8.43 -39.70 10.44
N LEU A 78 -7.63 -39.09 9.57
CA LEU A 78 -6.75 -39.83 8.66
C LEU A 78 -5.64 -40.56 9.41
N ALA A 79 -5.06 -39.94 10.44
CA ALA A 79 -4.03 -40.57 11.27
C ALA A 79 -4.57 -41.80 12.02
N LEU A 80 -5.83 -41.77 12.48
CA LEU A 80 -6.48 -42.91 13.11
C LEU A 80 -6.78 -44.05 12.12
N ARG A 81 -7.01 -43.74 10.84
CA ARG A 81 -7.30 -44.74 9.79
C ARG A 81 -6.07 -45.33 9.14
N HIS A 82 -5.02 -44.53 8.96
CA HIS A 82 -3.85 -44.87 8.15
C HIS A 82 -2.53 -44.89 8.95
N GLY A 83 -2.60 -44.70 10.28
CA GLY A 83 -1.44 -44.58 11.16
C GLY A 83 -0.71 -43.24 11.02
N THR A 84 0.15 -42.92 11.99
CA THR A 84 1.00 -41.72 11.98
C THR A 84 2.48 -42.07 12.17
N VAL A 85 3.38 -41.33 11.53
CA VAL A 85 4.84 -41.55 11.58
C VAL A 85 5.59 -40.51 12.44
N GLU A 86 4.85 -39.62 13.11
CA GLU A 86 5.34 -38.54 13.98
C GLU A 86 4.90 -38.74 15.43
N PRO A 87 5.44 -37.97 16.40
CA PRO A 87 4.99 -38.04 17.79
C PRO A 87 3.47 -37.82 17.91
N THR A 88 2.76 -38.77 18.52
CA THR A 88 1.28 -38.79 18.64
C THR A 88 0.69 -37.73 19.57
N ALA A 89 1.50 -36.77 20.03
CA ALA A 89 1.08 -35.77 21.01
C ALA A 89 -0.03 -34.86 20.46
N TRP A 90 0.07 -34.45 19.19
CA TRP A 90 -0.98 -33.66 18.53
C TRP A 90 -2.28 -34.46 18.36
N LEU A 91 -2.18 -35.75 18.07
CA LEU A 91 -3.33 -36.65 17.91
C LEU A 91 -4.04 -36.90 19.25
N ARG A 92 -3.28 -37.14 20.32
CA ARG A 92 -3.81 -37.26 21.69
C ARG A 92 -4.50 -35.97 22.14
N ARG A 93 -3.97 -34.80 21.77
CA ARG A 93 -4.63 -33.51 22.03
C ARG A 93 -5.93 -33.36 21.26
N ALA A 94 -5.96 -33.70 19.98
CA ALA A 94 -7.19 -33.68 19.19
C ALA A 94 -8.28 -34.62 19.75
N GLN A 95 -7.89 -35.75 20.34
CA GLN A 95 -8.80 -36.65 21.05
C GLN A 95 -9.28 -36.05 22.39
N ALA A 96 -8.37 -35.44 23.17
CA ALA A 96 -8.71 -34.80 24.44
C ALA A 96 -9.65 -33.60 24.28
N THR A 97 -9.57 -32.87 23.15
CA THR A 97 -10.48 -31.77 22.83
C THR A 97 -11.79 -32.23 22.17
N GLY A 98 -12.04 -33.54 22.06
CA GLY A 98 -13.27 -34.10 21.49
C GLY A 98 -13.41 -33.92 19.97
N LEU A 99 -12.35 -33.54 19.26
CA LEU A 99 -12.41 -33.35 17.80
C LEU A 99 -12.53 -34.68 17.05
N VAL A 100 -11.98 -35.76 17.61
CA VAL A 100 -12.05 -37.14 17.11
C VAL A 100 -12.20 -38.15 18.26
N PRO A 101 -12.87 -39.31 18.06
CA PRO A 101 -13.05 -40.32 19.11
C PRO A 101 -11.73 -41.03 19.50
N THR A 102 -11.66 -41.50 20.74
CA THR A 102 -10.48 -42.20 21.30
C THR A 102 -10.31 -43.64 20.77
N THR A 103 -11.36 -44.22 20.17
CA THR A 103 -11.37 -45.58 19.59
C THR A 103 -12.06 -45.59 18.23
N VAL A 104 -11.43 -46.17 17.20
CA VAL A 104 -12.04 -46.42 15.89
C VAL A 104 -12.75 -47.77 15.93
N GLN A 105 -14.07 -47.80 15.76
CA GLN A 105 -14.75 -48.99 15.27
C GLN A 105 -14.48 -49.11 13.77
N VAL A 106 -13.83 -50.19 13.35
CA VAL A 106 -13.66 -50.54 11.93
C VAL A 106 -15.02 -51.05 11.42
N PRO A 107 -15.59 -50.51 10.32
CA PRO A 107 -16.79 -51.11 9.73
C PRO A 107 -16.41 -52.44 9.08
N ALA A 108 -17.10 -53.52 9.47
CA ALA A 108 -16.98 -54.82 8.83
C ALA A 108 -17.51 -54.75 7.39
N THR A 109 -16.74 -55.32 6.47
CA THR A 109 -17.08 -55.48 5.05
C THR A 109 -18.33 -56.34 4.90
N GLU A 110 -19.38 -55.82 4.26
CA GLU A 110 -20.57 -56.58 3.85
C GLU A 110 -20.59 -56.68 2.31
N PRO A 111 -20.84 -57.86 1.71
CA PRO A 111 -20.74 -58.05 0.26
C PRO A 111 -22.02 -57.61 -0.47
N ALA A 112 -21.82 -57.11 -1.69
CA ALA A 112 -22.83 -56.55 -2.59
C ALA A 112 -23.93 -57.54 -3.03
N PRO A 113 -25.13 -57.00 -3.37
CA PRO A 113 -25.82 -57.51 -4.56
C PRO A 113 -26.53 -56.46 -5.46
N ALA A 114 -26.41 -56.71 -6.77
CA ALA A 114 -27.28 -56.51 -7.97
C ALA A 114 -28.12 -55.22 -8.25
N PRO A 115 -28.31 -54.82 -9.54
CA PRO A 115 -29.04 -53.62 -9.97
C PRO A 115 -30.46 -53.94 -10.54
N PRO A 116 -31.20 -52.99 -11.16
CA PRO A 116 -32.08 -51.99 -10.55
C PRO A 116 -33.58 -52.22 -10.91
N THR A 117 -34.54 -51.62 -10.20
CA THR A 117 -35.93 -51.49 -10.72
C THR A 117 -36.66 -50.24 -10.23
N ALA A 118 -37.17 -49.49 -11.22
CA ALA A 118 -38.30 -48.55 -11.35
C ALA A 118 -38.89 -47.76 -10.15
N ALA A 119 -39.14 -46.47 -10.42
CA ALA A 119 -39.99 -45.55 -9.67
C ALA A 119 -41.49 -45.92 -9.70
N PRO A 120 -42.30 -45.38 -8.76
CA PRO A 120 -43.28 -44.35 -9.16
C PRO A 120 -43.52 -43.20 -8.15
N MET A 121 -43.98 -42.07 -8.68
CA MET A 121 -44.58 -40.87 -8.02
C MET A 121 -46.13 -41.05 -7.81
N PRO A 122 -46.94 -40.09 -7.30
CA PRO A 122 -46.80 -39.12 -6.18
C PRO A 122 -48.07 -38.88 -5.28
N GLN A 123 -47.91 -38.06 -4.21
CA GLN A 123 -48.87 -37.13 -3.53
C GLN A 123 -49.98 -37.67 -2.57
N PRO A 124 -50.63 -36.86 -1.68
CA PRO A 124 -50.66 -35.37 -1.54
C PRO A 124 -50.50 -34.77 -0.10
N ALA A 125 -50.48 -33.44 -0.04
CA ALA A 125 -50.35 -32.55 1.13
C ALA A 125 -51.61 -32.41 2.01
N PRO A 126 -51.52 -31.71 3.16
CA PRO A 126 -52.53 -30.69 3.47
C PRO A 126 -51.94 -29.34 3.92
N ALA A 127 -52.72 -28.28 3.65
CA ALA A 127 -52.52 -26.89 4.05
C ALA A 127 -53.51 -26.51 5.19
N PRO A 128 -53.78 -25.22 5.49
CA PRO A 128 -53.13 -24.40 6.51
C PRO A 128 -54.11 -23.93 7.62
N ALA A 129 -53.60 -23.27 8.68
CA ALA A 129 -54.44 -22.59 9.68
C ALA A 129 -54.03 -21.12 9.88
N THR A 130 -55.07 -20.30 10.00
CA THR A 130 -55.21 -18.84 9.95
C THR A 130 -54.84 -18.10 11.26
N PRO A 131 -54.80 -16.74 11.25
CA PRO A 131 -54.10 -15.92 12.25
C PRO A 131 -54.99 -15.41 13.40
N VAL A 132 -54.37 -15.05 14.53
CA VAL A 132 -55.01 -14.36 15.67
C VAL A 132 -54.38 -12.98 15.88
N ALA A 133 -55.25 -12.00 16.12
CA ALA A 133 -55.03 -10.55 16.27
C ALA A 133 -54.31 -10.14 17.58
N PRO A 134 -53.88 -8.86 17.74
CA PRO A 134 -52.86 -8.46 18.72
C PRO A 134 -53.45 -8.01 20.06
N ALA A 135 -52.72 -8.29 21.15
CA ALA A 135 -53.02 -7.80 22.50
C ALA A 135 -51.94 -6.80 22.97
N THR A 136 -52.39 -5.56 23.14
CA THR A 136 -52.02 -4.54 24.13
C THR A 136 -50.54 -4.32 24.49
N ALA A 137 -50.06 -3.12 24.14
CA ALA A 137 -48.85 -2.49 24.65
C ALA A 137 -48.89 -2.34 26.18
N GLN A 138 -47.90 -2.90 26.87
CA GLN A 138 -47.58 -2.56 28.25
C GLN A 138 -46.37 -1.61 28.26
N THR A 139 -46.59 -0.46 28.87
CA THR A 139 -45.62 0.60 29.13
C THR A 139 -44.55 0.10 30.11
N MET A 140 -43.28 0.31 29.79
CA MET A 140 -42.14 0.05 30.68
C MET A 140 -42.09 1.09 31.82
N PRO A 141 -41.82 0.70 33.09
CA PRO A 141 -41.37 1.64 34.10
C PRO A 141 -39.87 1.94 33.92
N ALA A 142 -39.49 3.18 34.21
CA ALA A 142 -38.13 3.65 34.17
C ALA A 142 -37.33 3.27 35.44
N GLY A 143 -36.08 2.82 35.24
CA GLY A 143 -34.95 3.03 36.15
C GLY A 143 -34.63 1.94 37.19
N HIS A 144 -33.43 1.35 37.12
CA HIS A 144 -32.29 1.66 38.01
C HIS A 144 -30.95 1.14 37.43
N PRO A 145 -29.80 1.77 37.73
CA PRO A 145 -28.49 1.38 37.24
C PRO A 145 -27.87 0.31 38.16
N GLY A 146 -27.66 -0.88 37.61
CA GLY A 146 -27.06 -2.02 38.30
C GLY A 146 -27.66 -3.32 37.77
N ASP A 147 -26.81 -4.30 37.45
CA ASP A 147 -27.13 -5.66 36.96
C ASP A 147 -27.53 -5.79 35.48
N ASN A 148 -26.54 -5.68 34.60
CA ASN A 148 -26.65 -6.00 33.17
C ASN A 148 -25.88 -7.28 32.80
N VAL A 149 -26.19 -8.39 33.47
CA VAL A 149 -25.74 -9.73 33.03
C VAL A 149 -26.92 -10.69 33.13
N MET A 150 -27.69 -10.84 32.05
CA MET A 150 -28.68 -11.91 31.98
C MET A 150 -27.95 -13.25 31.80
N ALA A 151 -27.97 -14.09 32.84
CA ALA A 151 -27.43 -15.44 32.77
C ALA A 151 -28.31 -16.28 31.81
N LEU A 152 -27.68 -16.91 30.82
CA LEU A 152 -28.37 -17.83 29.90
C LEU A 152 -28.72 -19.12 30.64
N ASP A 153 -29.82 -19.74 30.21
CA ASP A 153 -30.27 -21.01 30.76
C ASP A 153 -29.22 -22.07 30.49
N ARG A 154 -28.89 -22.83 31.53
CA ARG A 154 -27.99 -23.97 31.46
C ARG A 154 -28.73 -25.22 31.93
N ASP A 155 -28.41 -26.36 31.33
CA ASP A 155 -28.94 -27.64 31.77
C ASP A 155 -28.21 -28.13 33.03
N ALA A 156 -28.59 -29.31 33.52
CA ALA A 156 -28.02 -29.90 34.73
C ALA A 156 -26.52 -30.25 34.60
N ALA A 157 -25.97 -30.31 33.38
CA ALA A 157 -24.54 -30.49 33.12
C ALA A 157 -23.78 -29.16 33.03
N GLY A 158 -24.50 -28.02 33.08
CA GLY A 158 -23.92 -26.69 32.99
C GLY A 158 -23.74 -26.18 31.56
N ASP A 159 -24.23 -26.91 30.56
CA ASP A 159 -24.19 -26.53 29.15
C ASP A 159 -25.35 -25.60 28.80
N LEU A 160 -25.13 -24.72 27.83
CA LEU A 160 -26.15 -23.75 27.41
C LEU A 160 -27.32 -24.45 26.74
N VAL A 161 -28.52 -24.16 27.24
CA VAL A 161 -29.76 -24.66 26.64
C VAL A 161 -30.00 -23.92 25.33
N ALA A 162 -29.80 -24.61 24.21
CA ALA A 162 -30.09 -24.14 22.86
C ALA A 162 -31.33 -24.86 22.31
N GLY A 163 -32.37 -24.11 21.97
CA GLY A 163 -33.58 -24.60 21.31
C GLY A 163 -33.65 -24.22 19.84
N ALA A 164 -34.79 -24.51 19.20
CA ALA A 164 -35.06 -24.01 17.85
C ALA A 164 -34.97 -22.46 17.82
N PRO A 165 -34.44 -21.85 16.74
CA PRO A 165 -34.31 -20.40 16.65
C PRO A 165 -35.68 -19.71 16.73
N GLU A 166 -35.91 -18.94 17.79
CA GLU A 166 -37.12 -18.14 17.99
C GLU A 166 -36.76 -16.65 18.03
N PRO A 167 -37.69 -15.72 17.70
CA PRO A 167 -37.42 -14.29 17.70
C PRO A 167 -36.96 -13.79 19.07
N CYS A 168 -35.80 -13.15 19.11
CA CYS A 168 -35.24 -12.56 20.33
C CYS A 168 -36.16 -11.48 20.89
N VAL A 169 -36.47 -11.54 22.19
CA VAL A 169 -37.37 -10.58 22.86
C VAL A 169 -36.84 -9.14 22.89
N ARG A 170 -35.58 -8.90 22.51
CA ARG A 170 -34.95 -7.56 22.47
C ARG A 170 -34.79 -6.99 21.06
N CYS A 171 -34.60 -7.82 20.03
CA CYS A 171 -34.31 -7.32 18.66
C CYS A 171 -35.10 -8.04 17.54
N GLY A 172 -35.94 -9.02 17.87
CA GLY A 172 -36.80 -9.75 16.92
C GLY A 172 -36.07 -10.73 15.99
N ARG A 173 -34.73 -10.79 15.99
CA ARG A 173 -33.96 -11.73 15.16
C ARG A 173 -33.96 -13.15 15.76
N PRO A 174 -33.90 -14.21 14.93
CA PRO A 174 -33.91 -15.59 15.44
C PRO A 174 -32.70 -15.89 16.33
N THR A 175 -32.94 -16.46 17.51
CA THR A 175 -31.89 -16.91 18.43
C THR A 175 -32.22 -18.30 18.99
N PRO A 176 -31.26 -19.23 19.03
CA PRO A 176 -31.45 -20.52 19.69
C PRO A 176 -31.28 -20.43 21.21
N TYR A 177 -30.71 -19.34 21.74
CA TYR A 177 -30.38 -19.22 23.17
C TYR A 177 -31.55 -18.67 24.00
N ARG A 178 -31.61 -19.06 25.27
CA ARG A 178 -32.64 -18.63 26.23
C ARG A 178 -32.02 -18.09 27.52
N SER A 179 -32.69 -17.14 28.15
CA SER A 179 -32.44 -16.73 29.54
C SER A 179 -33.79 -16.64 30.24
N SER A 180 -33.95 -17.37 31.35
CA SER A 180 -35.24 -17.58 32.02
C SER A 180 -36.35 -18.01 31.05
N LYS A 181 -36.03 -18.94 30.15
CA LYS A 181 -36.88 -19.50 29.08
C LYS A 181 -37.30 -18.51 27.99
N ARG A 182 -36.73 -17.29 27.94
CA ARG A 182 -37.04 -16.29 26.90
C ARG A 182 -35.94 -16.19 25.85
N PRO A 183 -36.26 -16.09 24.53
CA PRO A 183 -35.26 -15.96 23.47
C PRO A 183 -34.41 -14.69 23.59
N VAL A 184 -33.10 -14.84 23.83
CA VAL A 184 -32.14 -13.72 23.91
C VAL A 184 -30.81 -14.07 23.24
N HIS A 185 -30.05 -13.08 22.77
CA HIS A 185 -28.69 -13.30 22.28
C HIS A 185 -27.68 -13.31 23.44
N MET A 186 -26.60 -14.07 23.27
CA MET A 186 -25.49 -14.12 24.22
C MET A 186 -24.76 -12.76 24.28
N GLY A 187 -24.43 -12.30 25.49
CA GLY A 187 -23.52 -11.18 25.70
C GLY A 187 -24.07 -9.77 25.47
N GLY A 188 -25.39 -9.59 25.41
CA GLY A 188 -25.99 -8.25 25.27
C GLY A 188 -25.82 -7.62 23.88
N TRP A 189 -25.37 -8.37 22.87
CA TRP A 189 -25.19 -7.91 21.49
C TRP A 189 -26.51 -7.81 20.69
N CYS A 190 -27.59 -7.43 21.35
CA CYS A 190 -28.82 -7.05 20.67
C CYS A 190 -28.67 -5.61 20.15
N THR A 191 -28.38 -5.45 18.86
CA THR A 191 -28.59 -4.16 18.19
C THR A 191 -30.09 -3.91 18.13
N VAL A 192 -30.59 -3.01 18.98
CA VAL A 192 -31.95 -2.50 18.89
C VAL A 192 -32.02 -1.65 17.63
N ILE A 193 -32.78 -2.10 16.63
CA ILE A 193 -33.28 -1.20 15.58
C ILE A 193 -34.47 -0.48 16.23
N PRO A 194 -34.52 0.86 16.32
CA PRO A 194 -35.75 1.52 16.71
C PRO A 194 -36.82 1.12 15.69
N ALA A 195 -37.87 0.44 16.17
CA ALA A 195 -39.01 0.08 15.35
C ALA A 195 -39.56 1.35 14.68
N ALA A 196 -39.69 1.32 13.36
CA ALA A 196 -40.39 2.35 12.61
C ALA A 196 -41.77 2.54 13.24
N ALA A 197 -42.07 3.78 13.65
CA ALA A 197 -43.41 4.14 14.09
C ALA A 197 -44.39 3.81 12.95
N PRO A 198 -45.52 3.12 13.23
CA PRO A 198 -46.53 2.91 12.21
C PRO A 198 -47.07 4.27 11.77
N ALA A 199 -47.14 4.47 10.45
CA ALA A 199 -47.70 5.66 9.85
C ALA A 199 -49.14 5.85 10.32
N GLU A 200 -49.37 6.86 11.17
CA GLU A 200 -50.69 7.38 11.41
C GLU A 200 -51.24 7.90 10.09
N THR A 201 -52.30 7.25 9.63
CA THR A 201 -53.12 7.68 8.51
C THR A 201 -53.91 8.90 8.98
N ALA A 202 -53.35 10.10 8.79
CA ALA A 202 -54.08 11.33 8.98
C ALA A 202 -55.03 11.54 7.79
N ALA A 203 -56.32 11.56 8.11
CA ALA A 203 -57.44 11.76 7.23
C ALA A 203 -57.33 13.07 6.40
N ALA A 204 -57.86 13.00 5.18
CA ALA A 204 -58.07 14.13 4.30
C ALA A 204 -59.20 15.05 4.81
N ALA A 205 -58.98 16.37 4.80
CA ALA A 205 -59.86 17.45 4.31
C ALA A 205 -59.42 18.83 4.87
N PRO A 206 -59.77 19.99 4.25
CA PRO A 206 -60.04 20.27 2.83
C PRO A 206 -59.09 21.36 2.26
N ALA A 207 -58.98 21.37 0.93
CA ALA A 207 -58.29 22.43 0.19
C ALA A 207 -59.03 23.77 0.33
N THR A 208 -58.28 24.84 0.63
CA THR A 208 -58.74 26.23 0.44
C THR A 208 -57.91 26.84 -0.70
N PRO A 209 -58.53 27.46 -1.72
CA PRO A 209 -57.85 27.87 -2.93
C PRO A 209 -57.14 29.22 -2.74
N VAL A 210 -55.87 29.30 -3.11
CA VAL A 210 -55.17 30.58 -3.28
C VAL A 210 -54.91 30.79 -4.77
N GLN A 211 -55.44 31.90 -5.27
CA GLN A 211 -55.46 32.34 -6.66
C GLN A 211 -54.06 32.61 -7.26
N PRO A 212 -53.93 32.56 -8.60
CA PRO A 212 -52.66 32.76 -9.29
C PRO A 212 -52.29 34.25 -9.34
N ALA A 213 -51.07 34.58 -8.90
CA ALA A 213 -50.46 35.89 -9.14
C ALA A 213 -49.79 35.91 -10.53
N ALA A 214 -50.18 36.90 -11.32
CA ALA A 214 -49.73 37.18 -12.68
C ALA A 214 -48.24 37.59 -12.78
N PRO A 215 -47.62 37.51 -13.98
CA PRO A 215 -46.17 37.52 -14.15
C PRO A 215 -45.56 38.93 -14.06
N ALA A 216 -44.42 39.04 -13.38
CA ALA A 216 -43.59 40.24 -13.39
C ALA A 216 -42.71 40.28 -14.66
N GLN A 217 -42.81 41.38 -15.39
CA GLN A 217 -42.05 41.69 -16.61
C GLN A 217 -40.56 41.97 -16.33
N PRO A 218 -39.68 41.79 -17.33
CA PRO A 218 -38.23 41.98 -17.19
C PRO A 218 -37.81 43.45 -17.28
N VAL A 219 -36.77 43.82 -16.53
CA VAL A 219 -36.09 45.15 -16.60
C VAL A 219 -34.72 44.95 -17.27
N PRO A 220 -34.27 45.85 -18.18
CA PRO A 220 -33.24 45.56 -19.17
C PRO A 220 -31.80 45.81 -18.68
N ALA A 221 -30.86 45.09 -19.31
CA ALA A 221 -29.42 45.33 -19.22
C ALA A 221 -28.98 46.52 -20.08
N PRO A 222 -27.92 47.26 -19.73
CA PRO A 222 -27.31 48.22 -20.64
C PRO A 222 -26.23 47.57 -21.52
N GLU A 223 -26.42 47.73 -22.83
CA GLU A 223 -25.45 47.47 -23.90
C GLU A 223 -24.42 48.61 -24.02
N THR A 224 -23.19 48.26 -24.37
CA THR A 224 -22.35 49.06 -25.28
C THR A 224 -21.41 48.13 -26.07
N ALA A 225 -21.38 48.35 -27.39
CA ALA A 225 -20.78 47.50 -28.43
C ALA A 225 -19.38 48.05 -28.89
N PRO A 226 -18.80 47.68 -30.06
CA PRO A 226 -17.74 46.65 -30.15
C PRO A 226 -16.44 47.03 -30.92
N GLY A 227 -15.42 46.17 -30.79
CA GLY A 227 -14.36 45.89 -31.80
C GLY A 227 -12.94 46.44 -31.53
N PRO A 228 -11.85 45.93 -32.15
CA PRO A 228 -11.71 44.77 -33.04
C PRO A 228 -10.57 43.77 -32.67
N ALA A 229 -10.45 42.69 -33.46
CA ALA A 229 -9.47 41.62 -33.37
C ALA A 229 -8.10 41.95 -34.00
N ALA A 230 -7.02 41.32 -33.50
CA ALA A 230 -5.95 40.66 -34.29
C ALA A 230 -4.69 40.35 -33.46
N GLY A 231 -4.04 39.21 -33.75
CA GLY A 231 -2.58 39.16 -33.87
C GLY A 231 -1.76 38.58 -32.71
N SER A 232 -1.40 37.30 -32.85
CA SER A 232 -0.23 36.68 -32.19
C SER A 232 1.08 37.38 -32.58
N ARG A 233 1.97 37.64 -31.62
CA ARG A 233 3.43 37.59 -31.80
C ARG A 233 4.20 37.63 -30.46
N ARG A 234 5.21 36.76 -30.37
CA ARG A 234 6.26 36.66 -29.33
C ARG A 234 7.05 37.96 -29.17
N SER A 235 7.60 38.22 -27.99
CA SER A 235 8.80 39.06 -27.82
C SER A 235 9.60 38.72 -26.57
N ALA A 236 10.93 38.78 -26.75
CA ALA A 236 12.02 38.40 -25.86
C ALA A 236 12.43 39.54 -24.89
N PRO A 237 13.33 39.31 -23.91
CA PRO A 237 13.58 40.24 -22.81
C PRO A 237 14.64 41.32 -23.17
N SER A 238 14.41 42.53 -22.66
CA SER A 238 15.24 43.72 -22.84
C SER A 238 16.28 43.90 -21.70
N ARG A 239 17.52 44.22 -22.10
CA ARG A 239 18.64 44.70 -21.26
C ARG A 239 18.38 46.14 -20.76
N PRO A 240 18.96 46.57 -19.63
CA PRO A 240 19.11 47.99 -19.32
C PRO A 240 20.53 48.52 -19.62
N ALA A 241 20.57 49.81 -19.97
CA ALA A 241 21.74 50.60 -20.35
C ALA A 241 22.30 51.42 -19.16
N ALA A 242 23.57 51.81 -19.28
CA ALA A 242 24.38 52.67 -18.38
C ALA A 242 23.91 54.15 -18.40
N SER A 243 24.14 55.02 -17.40
CA SER A 243 25.43 55.64 -16.98
C SER A 243 25.16 56.72 -15.87
N SER A 244 25.84 56.72 -14.71
CA SER A 244 26.94 57.61 -14.19
C SER A 244 26.59 59.09 -13.83
N PRO A 245 27.37 59.84 -13.01
CA PRO A 245 28.16 59.53 -11.78
C PRO A 245 28.11 60.61 -10.65
N SER A 246 28.67 60.33 -9.46
CA SER A 246 29.49 61.23 -8.59
C SER A 246 29.22 61.12 -7.08
N SER A 247 30.18 60.58 -6.31
CA SER A 247 31.04 61.36 -5.41
C SER A 247 31.89 60.43 -4.53
N ARG A 248 33.18 60.77 -4.40
CA ARG A 248 34.23 60.01 -3.69
C ARG A 248 34.20 60.32 -2.19
N ALA A 249 34.26 59.29 -1.36
CA ALA A 249 34.85 59.35 -0.02
C ALA A 249 35.77 58.12 0.20
N ARG A 250 36.93 58.35 0.82
CA ARG A 250 38.08 57.44 0.87
C ARG A 250 38.05 56.47 2.07
N LYS A 251 38.45 55.22 1.78
CA LYS A 251 39.18 54.22 2.59
C LYS A 251 38.59 53.71 3.92
N ALA A 252 38.25 52.42 3.93
CA ALA A 252 38.83 51.42 4.84
C ALA A 252 38.72 50.02 4.21
N SER A 253 39.80 49.25 4.25
CA SER A 253 39.90 47.89 3.69
C SER A 253 39.09 46.90 4.53
N ALA A 254 37.84 46.63 4.12
CA ALA A 254 37.05 45.54 4.65
C ALA A 254 37.20 44.29 3.75
N ARG A 255 37.59 43.18 4.37
CA ARG A 255 37.75 41.85 3.78
C ARG A 255 36.47 41.48 3.02
N LYS A 256 36.58 41.28 1.70
CA LYS A 256 35.46 40.88 0.83
C LYS A 256 34.84 39.59 1.37
N PRO A 257 33.52 39.53 1.64
CA PRO A 257 32.87 38.27 1.93
C PRO A 257 33.04 37.36 0.71
N ALA A 258 33.34 36.08 0.96
CA ALA A 258 33.45 35.07 -0.08
C ALA A 258 32.23 35.16 -1.01
N ALA A 259 32.48 35.25 -2.32
CA ALA A 259 31.44 35.17 -3.33
C ALA A 259 30.64 33.89 -3.06
N ALA A 260 29.32 34.00 -2.98
CA ALA A 260 28.45 32.85 -2.86
C ALA A 260 28.73 31.89 -4.04
N GLU A 261 29.25 30.71 -3.71
CA GLU A 261 29.43 29.58 -4.62
C GLU A 261 28.12 29.35 -5.40
N GLY A 262 28.20 29.27 -6.73
CA GLY A 262 27.06 29.03 -7.58
C GLY A 262 26.46 27.62 -7.34
N PRO A 263 25.24 27.34 -7.82
CA PRO A 263 24.61 26.02 -7.70
C PRO A 263 25.50 24.87 -8.22
N ALA A 264 26.28 25.11 -9.28
CA ALA A 264 27.16 24.12 -9.89
C ALA A 264 28.46 23.87 -9.11
N ASP A 265 28.93 24.83 -8.31
CA ASP A 265 30.26 24.78 -7.69
C ASP A 265 30.30 23.72 -6.57
N TRP A 266 29.27 23.69 -5.72
CA TRP A 266 29.20 22.70 -4.64
C TRP A 266 28.87 21.30 -5.17
N GLU A 267 28.12 21.18 -6.26
CA GLU A 267 27.80 19.90 -6.91
C GLU A 267 29.05 19.26 -7.49
N GLN A 268 29.86 20.04 -8.22
CA GLN A 268 31.15 19.58 -8.76
C GLN A 268 32.13 19.23 -7.64
N ALA A 269 32.22 20.06 -6.60
CA ALA A 269 33.06 19.78 -5.44
C ALA A 269 32.60 18.54 -4.64
N ALA A 270 31.30 18.26 -4.61
CA ALA A 270 30.78 17.04 -4.01
C ALA A 270 31.08 15.81 -4.89
N ALA A 271 30.94 15.93 -6.21
CA ALA A 271 31.18 14.84 -7.16
C ALA A 271 32.67 14.44 -7.21
N SER A 272 33.60 15.41 -7.14
CA SER A 272 35.04 15.14 -7.19
C SER A 272 35.57 14.34 -5.99
N ARG A 273 34.79 14.23 -4.90
CA ARG A 273 35.13 13.44 -3.71
C ARG A 273 34.95 11.94 -3.92
N PHE A 274 34.22 11.52 -4.96
CA PHE A 274 33.87 10.12 -5.19
C PHE A 274 34.23 9.64 -6.61
N PRO A 275 35.52 9.65 -6.98
CA PRO A 275 35.96 9.29 -8.33
C PRO A 275 35.64 7.84 -8.73
N ALA A 276 35.54 6.91 -7.78
CA ALA A 276 35.15 5.53 -8.04
C ALA A 276 33.63 5.32 -8.18
N GLY A 277 32.83 6.37 -7.95
CA GLY A 277 31.38 6.33 -8.06
C GLY A 277 30.68 5.69 -6.86
N PRO A 278 29.38 5.36 -6.99
CA PRO A 278 28.52 5.03 -5.85
C PRO A 278 28.72 3.62 -5.29
N LEU A 279 29.19 2.68 -6.12
CA LEU A 279 29.22 1.27 -5.76
C LEU A 279 30.27 0.48 -6.52
N ALA A 280 30.60 -0.69 -5.97
CA ALA A 280 31.28 -1.78 -6.68
C ALA A 280 30.61 -3.13 -6.41
N VAL A 281 30.67 -4.03 -7.38
CA VAL A 281 30.32 -5.46 -7.23
C VAL A 281 31.62 -6.25 -7.10
N LEU A 282 31.82 -6.90 -5.95
CA LEU A 282 32.94 -7.81 -5.72
C LEU A 282 32.61 -9.21 -6.18
N ASP A 283 33.55 -9.79 -6.91
CA ASP A 283 33.52 -11.16 -7.38
C ASP A 283 34.90 -11.81 -7.22
N VAL A 284 35.06 -13.05 -7.69
CA VAL A 284 36.35 -13.75 -7.73
C VAL A 284 36.89 -13.75 -9.16
N ALA A 285 38.19 -13.50 -9.31
CA ALA A 285 38.85 -13.56 -10.62
C ALA A 285 38.76 -14.98 -11.22
N SER A 286 38.99 -15.09 -12.53
CA SER A 286 39.00 -16.38 -13.24
C SER A 286 40.06 -17.36 -12.73
N ASP A 287 41.09 -16.88 -12.04
CA ASP A 287 42.11 -17.70 -11.37
C ASP A 287 41.61 -18.37 -10.08
N GLY A 288 40.42 -17.98 -9.59
CA GLY A 288 39.79 -18.50 -8.38
C GLY A 288 40.50 -18.11 -7.08
N LYS A 289 41.48 -17.21 -7.11
CA LYS A 289 42.40 -16.94 -5.99
C LYS A 289 42.38 -15.49 -5.51
N SER A 290 41.89 -14.56 -6.32
CA SER A 290 41.87 -13.13 -6.01
C SER A 290 40.47 -12.55 -6.13
N LEU A 291 40.17 -11.55 -5.30
CA LEU A 291 38.96 -10.75 -5.45
C LEU A 291 39.14 -9.77 -6.60
N VAL A 292 38.07 -9.55 -7.36
CA VAL A 292 37.95 -8.50 -8.37
C VAL A 292 36.76 -7.61 -8.04
N ALA A 293 36.78 -6.38 -8.53
CA ALA A 293 35.72 -5.41 -8.31
C ALA A 293 35.26 -4.83 -9.64
N TYR A 294 33.96 -4.77 -9.87
CA TYR A 294 33.34 -4.12 -11.02
C TYR A 294 32.69 -2.81 -10.60
N LEU A 295 33.04 -1.71 -11.28
CA LEU A 295 32.50 -0.37 -11.06
C LEU A 295 31.05 -0.26 -11.54
N ALA A 296 30.38 0.84 -11.21
CA ALA A 296 28.98 1.08 -11.56
C ALA A 296 28.66 1.07 -13.07
N ASP A 297 29.66 1.18 -13.93
CA ASP A 297 29.53 1.04 -15.39
C ASP A 297 29.90 -0.37 -15.91
N GLY A 298 30.16 -1.31 -15.00
CA GLY A 298 30.54 -2.70 -15.29
C GLY A 298 32.01 -2.89 -15.65
N THR A 299 32.82 -1.84 -15.65
CA THR A 299 34.25 -1.94 -15.91
C THR A 299 35.00 -2.48 -14.70
N LEU A 300 36.15 -3.12 -14.92
CA LEU A 300 36.98 -3.63 -13.83
C LEU A 300 37.65 -2.45 -13.10
N ALA A 301 37.54 -2.43 -11.77
CA ALA A 301 38.22 -1.45 -10.95
C ALA A 301 39.75 -1.67 -10.98
N PRO A 302 40.55 -0.61 -10.83
CA PRO A 302 42.01 -0.71 -10.88
C PRO A 302 42.61 -1.48 -9.70
N THR A 303 41.88 -1.58 -8.59
CA THR A 303 42.29 -2.31 -7.39
C THR A 303 41.09 -3.07 -6.83
N ALA A 304 41.40 -4.09 -6.02
CA ALA A 304 40.43 -4.85 -5.24
C ALA A 304 40.97 -5.05 -3.82
N PRO A 305 40.14 -5.47 -2.85
CA PRO A 305 40.60 -5.68 -1.48
C PRO A 305 41.78 -6.65 -1.39
N ALA A 306 42.86 -6.22 -0.73
CA ALA A 306 44.11 -6.99 -0.65
C ALA A 306 44.02 -8.23 0.28
N SER A 307 43.07 -8.25 1.21
CA SER A 307 42.86 -9.37 2.12
C SER A 307 41.41 -9.84 2.12
N ARG A 308 41.20 -11.12 2.48
CA ARG A 308 39.89 -11.79 2.47
C ARG A 308 39.11 -11.57 3.78
N THR A 309 39.06 -10.32 4.24
CA THR A 309 38.32 -9.93 5.45
C THR A 309 37.34 -8.81 5.13
N LEU A 310 36.18 -8.80 5.82
CA LEU A 310 35.22 -7.71 5.64
C LEU A 310 35.80 -6.34 6.06
N ALA A 311 36.71 -6.31 7.03
CA ALA A 311 37.39 -5.07 7.42
C ALA A 311 38.20 -4.50 6.25
N ALA A 312 38.98 -5.33 5.56
CA ALA A 312 39.75 -4.88 4.40
C ALA A 312 38.87 -4.51 3.20
N VAL A 313 37.72 -5.16 3.02
CA VAL A 313 36.73 -4.74 2.01
C VAL A 313 36.22 -3.32 2.30
N VAL A 314 35.89 -3.03 3.56
CA VAL A 314 35.39 -1.72 4.00
C VAL A 314 36.47 -0.65 3.87
N GLU A 315 37.71 -0.96 4.28
CA GLU A 315 38.86 -0.04 4.17
C GLU A 315 39.18 0.26 2.71
N TRP A 316 39.28 -0.77 1.86
CA TRP A 316 39.47 -0.60 0.41
C TRP A 316 38.38 0.27 -0.21
N ALA A 317 37.10 0.07 0.15
CA ALA A 317 36.01 0.85 -0.42
C ALA A 317 36.13 2.35 -0.08
N LEU A 318 36.64 2.68 1.10
CA LEU A 318 36.86 4.07 1.53
C LEU A 318 38.12 4.66 0.90
N GLU A 319 39.20 3.89 0.79
CA GLU A 319 40.45 4.30 0.11
C GLU A 319 40.23 4.56 -1.38
N ALA A 320 39.44 3.71 -2.05
CA ALA A 320 38.99 3.91 -3.42
C ALA A 320 38.01 5.09 -3.57
N CYS A 321 37.57 5.69 -2.47
CA CYS A 321 36.64 6.81 -2.44
C CYS A 321 35.30 6.50 -3.12
N PHE A 322 34.72 5.32 -2.84
CA PHE A 322 33.33 5.05 -3.22
C PHE A 322 32.37 5.91 -2.40
N GLY A 323 31.26 6.31 -3.04
CA GLY A 323 30.21 7.12 -2.44
C GLY A 323 29.45 7.91 -3.51
N ALA A 324 28.44 8.65 -3.08
CA ALA A 324 27.67 9.50 -3.99
C ALA A 324 27.64 10.94 -3.49
N PRO A 325 27.74 11.94 -4.39
CA PRO A 325 27.60 13.33 -4.00
C PRO A 325 26.22 13.57 -3.38
N ARG A 326 26.16 14.42 -2.35
CA ARG A 326 24.89 14.87 -1.78
C ARG A 326 23.98 15.50 -2.85
N LEU A 327 22.67 15.26 -2.76
CA LEU A 327 21.67 15.80 -3.71
C LEU A 327 21.15 17.20 -3.33
N HIS A 328 21.62 17.75 -2.22
CA HIS A 328 21.25 19.07 -1.74
C HIS A 328 22.44 19.71 -1.03
N ARG A 329 22.63 21.02 -1.16
CA ARG A 329 23.77 21.75 -0.56
C ARG A 329 23.92 21.57 0.96
N HIS A 330 22.80 21.40 1.65
CA HIS A 330 22.72 21.14 3.10
C HIS A 330 22.50 19.65 3.43
N GLY A 331 22.50 18.79 2.41
CA GLY A 331 22.33 17.36 2.53
C GLY A 331 23.61 16.63 2.91
N ARG A 332 23.54 15.30 2.87
CA ARG A 332 24.66 14.41 3.19
C ARG A 332 25.06 13.62 1.96
N ASP A 333 26.34 13.32 1.85
CA ASP A 333 26.83 12.41 0.81
C ASP A 333 26.26 11.00 1.04
N GLY A 334 26.03 10.29 -0.06
CA GLY A 334 25.64 8.90 -0.05
C GLY A 334 26.82 8.01 0.32
N ASP A 335 26.56 6.98 1.11
CA ASP A 335 27.60 6.01 1.50
C ASP A 335 28.01 5.13 0.32
N ALA A 336 29.26 4.67 0.35
CA ALA A 336 29.74 3.60 -0.50
C ALA A 336 28.83 2.36 -0.37
N LEU A 337 28.57 1.69 -1.49
CA LEU A 337 27.93 0.39 -1.53
C LEU A 337 28.88 -0.66 -2.11
N VAL A 338 29.08 -1.75 -1.39
CA VAL A 338 29.77 -2.93 -1.90
C VAL A 338 28.77 -4.07 -2.01
N VAL A 339 28.64 -4.63 -3.20
CA VAL A 339 27.79 -5.80 -3.48
C VAL A 339 28.67 -7.04 -3.50
N LEU A 340 28.31 -8.09 -2.75
CA LEU A 340 29.10 -9.33 -2.68
C LEU A 340 28.39 -10.44 -3.46
N THR A 341 28.99 -10.92 -4.56
CA THR A 341 28.48 -12.12 -5.25
C THR A 341 28.61 -13.36 -4.36
N ASP A 342 27.95 -14.44 -4.73
CA ASP A 342 28.06 -15.72 -4.01
C ASP A 342 29.50 -16.25 -3.97
N ALA A 343 30.27 -16.05 -5.04
CA ALA A 343 31.68 -16.42 -5.08
C ALA A 343 32.52 -15.54 -4.13
N ALA A 344 32.31 -14.22 -4.12
CA ALA A 344 32.99 -13.33 -3.18
C ALA A 344 32.61 -13.62 -1.72
N LEU A 345 31.36 -13.98 -1.44
CA LEU A 345 30.93 -14.39 -0.09
C LEU A 345 31.70 -15.62 0.39
N ALA A 346 31.77 -16.66 -0.45
CA ALA A 346 32.50 -17.88 -0.14
C ALA A 346 33.98 -17.59 0.12
N GLU A 347 34.59 -16.72 -0.71
CA GLU A 347 36.00 -16.34 -0.61
C GLU A 347 36.30 -15.54 0.67
N LEU A 348 35.36 -14.72 1.12
CA LEU A 348 35.40 -14.00 2.40
C LEU A 348 35.07 -14.91 3.60
N GLY A 349 34.78 -16.19 3.36
CA GLY A 349 34.41 -17.16 4.38
C GLY A 349 33.11 -16.80 5.11
N LEU A 350 32.15 -16.23 4.38
CA LEU A 350 30.78 -15.98 4.82
C LEU A 350 29.87 -17.12 4.32
N PRO A 351 28.93 -17.62 5.14
CA PRO A 351 28.13 -18.78 4.79
C PRO A 351 27.08 -18.44 3.71
N PRO A 352 26.72 -19.38 2.82
CA PRO A 352 25.55 -19.23 1.95
C PRO A 352 24.24 -19.30 2.76
N LEU A 353 23.16 -18.71 2.24
CA LEU A 353 21.86 -18.73 2.93
C LEU A 353 21.33 -20.18 3.06
N GLY A 354 21.09 -20.62 4.30
CA GLY A 354 20.29 -21.81 4.58
C GLY A 354 20.96 -23.19 4.38
N ARG A 355 22.29 -23.28 4.30
CA ARG A 355 23.01 -24.57 4.16
C ARG A 355 24.11 -24.79 5.18
N ASP A 356 23.84 -24.51 6.45
CA ASP A 356 24.69 -25.02 7.52
C ASP A 356 23.85 -25.78 8.54
N GLU A 357 24.08 -27.09 8.62
CA GLU A 357 23.53 -27.96 9.67
C GLU A 357 24.07 -27.55 11.07
N LYS A 358 25.12 -26.72 11.12
CA LYS A 358 25.70 -26.14 12.33
C LYS A 358 25.43 -24.64 12.46
N SER A 359 24.15 -24.24 12.51
CA SER A 359 23.69 -23.04 13.25
C SER A 359 24.51 -21.73 13.15
N GLU A 360 25.01 -21.32 11.99
CA GLU A 360 25.66 -20.00 11.84
C GLU A 360 24.72 -18.91 11.32
N PHE A 361 23.73 -19.26 10.51
CA PHE A 361 22.61 -18.37 10.25
C PHE A 361 21.55 -18.68 11.31
N VAL A 362 21.06 -17.67 12.03
CA VAL A 362 19.86 -17.87 12.84
C VAL A 362 18.67 -17.60 11.91
N PRO A 363 17.97 -18.61 11.36
CA PRO A 363 16.84 -18.40 10.45
C PRO A 363 15.75 -17.47 11.01
N ARG A 364 15.65 -17.35 12.34
CA ARG A 364 14.77 -16.38 13.01
C ARG A 364 15.29 -14.94 13.06
N LEU A 365 16.59 -14.68 12.92
CA LEU A 365 17.19 -13.33 13.08
C LEU A 365 17.55 -12.64 11.76
N GLY A 366 17.76 -13.39 10.66
CA GLY A 366 18.12 -12.80 9.36
C GLY A 366 19.47 -12.07 9.34
N ARG A 367 20.39 -12.43 10.25
CA ARG A 367 21.74 -11.85 10.40
C ARG A 367 22.72 -12.89 10.98
N LEU A 368 24.02 -12.66 10.80
CA LEU A 368 25.07 -13.45 11.47
C LEU A 368 25.16 -13.12 12.98
N PRO A 369 25.51 -14.10 13.82
CA PRO A 369 25.70 -13.89 15.25
C PRO A 369 26.93 -13.03 15.52
N GLU A 370 26.92 -12.28 16.63
CA GLU A 370 28.04 -11.44 17.06
C GLU A 370 29.33 -12.26 17.30
N ALA A 371 29.18 -13.55 17.59
CA ALA A 371 30.30 -14.47 17.79
C ALA A 371 31.06 -14.83 16.49
N HIS A 372 30.49 -14.58 15.31
CA HIS A 372 31.05 -14.98 14.01
C HIS A 372 32.40 -14.30 13.74
N LYS A 373 33.34 -15.02 13.13
CA LYS A 373 34.74 -14.57 12.92
C LYS A 373 34.85 -13.22 12.22
N GLN A 374 34.06 -13.00 11.16
CA GLN A 374 34.07 -11.74 10.39
C GLN A 374 33.45 -10.58 11.19
N VAL A 375 32.45 -10.85 12.03
CA VAL A 375 31.84 -9.82 12.89
C VAL A 375 32.84 -9.40 13.97
N LYS A 376 33.50 -10.36 14.63
CA LYS A 376 34.59 -10.08 15.58
C LYS A 376 35.76 -9.33 14.94
N ALA A 377 36.13 -9.67 13.70
CA ALA A 377 37.19 -8.98 12.99
C ALA A 377 36.84 -7.51 12.72
N LEU A 378 35.61 -7.23 12.28
CA LEU A 378 35.10 -5.86 12.12
C LEU A 378 35.17 -5.09 13.44
N THR A 379 34.65 -5.66 14.54
CA THR A 379 34.68 -5.01 15.85
C THR A 379 36.10 -4.76 16.35
N ARG A 380 37.02 -5.71 16.16
CA ARG A 380 38.44 -5.54 16.54
C ARG A 380 39.13 -4.44 15.73
N ALA A 381 38.73 -4.26 14.47
CA ALA A 381 39.18 -3.16 13.60
C ALA A 381 38.42 -1.83 13.86
N GLY A 382 37.64 -1.74 14.94
CA GLY A 382 36.94 -0.54 15.37
C GLY A 382 35.67 -0.22 14.59
N TRP A 383 35.15 -1.16 13.78
CA TRP A 383 33.92 -0.99 13.03
C TRP A 383 32.68 -1.38 13.84
N LEU A 384 31.60 -0.63 13.67
CA LEU A 384 30.30 -0.83 14.29
C LEU A 384 29.28 -1.30 13.26
N LEU A 385 28.32 -2.10 13.71
CA LEU A 385 27.13 -2.51 12.97
C LEU A 385 25.88 -1.88 13.59
N THR A 386 24.86 -1.63 12.77
CA THR A 386 23.55 -1.21 13.30
C THR A 386 22.88 -2.34 14.08
N GLN A 387 21.77 -2.05 14.77
CA GLN A 387 20.95 -3.05 15.47
C GLN A 387 20.48 -4.21 14.56
N ARG A 388 20.44 -4.02 13.24
CA ARG A 388 20.13 -5.09 12.28
C ARG A 388 21.27 -6.10 12.10
N GLY A 389 22.47 -5.79 12.56
CA GLY A 389 23.67 -6.61 12.43
C GLY A 389 24.12 -6.80 10.98
N LEU A 390 24.86 -7.88 10.75
CA LEU A 390 25.37 -8.28 9.43
C LEU A 390 24.36 -9.25 8.78
N GLY A 391 23.43 -8.70 7.99
CA GLY A 391 22.43 -9.46 7.24
C GLY A 391 22.46 -9.12 5.74
N PRO A 392 21.39 -9.42 4.97
CA PRO A 392 21.35 -9.23 3.52
C PRO A 392 21.70 -7.80 3.08
N TRP A 393 21.28 -6.84 3.91
CA TRP A 393 21.74 -5.47 3.87
C TRP A 393 22.40 -5.14 5.20
N ALA A 394 23.64 -4.68 5.17
CA ALA A 394 24.37 -4.28 6.37
C ALA A 394 24.95 -2.88 6.23
N ARG A 395 25.03 -2.17 7.36
CA ARG A 395 25.69 -0.87 7.46
C ARG A 395 26.83 -0.99 8.45
N ILE A 396 28.04 -0.78 7.96
CA ILE A 396 29.29 -0.83 8.71
C ILE A 396 29.81 0.60 8.82
N TYR A 397 30.04 1.09 10.04
CA TYR A 397 30.38 2.49 10.25
C TYR A 397 31.32 2.68 11.44
N ARG A 398 31.94 3.87 11.53
CA ARG A 398 32.60 4.36 12.74
C ARG A 398 31.83 5.56 13.30
N THR A 399 31.97 5.79 14.61
CA THR A 399 31.49 7.03 15.22
C THR A 399 32.13 8.21 14.48
N PRO A 400 31.36 9.21 14.03
CA PRO A 400 31.93 10.33 13.29
C PRO A 400 32.97 11.09 14.13
N GLU A 401 34.18 11.26 13.59
CA GLU A 401 35.20 12.17 14.11
C GLU A 401 35.20 13.46 13.27
N ASP A 402 35.28 14.63 13.90
CA ASP A 402 35.21 15.95 13.24
C ASP A 402 34.00 16.14 12.29
N GLY A 403 32.88 15.48 12.61
CA GLY A 403 31.67 15.52 11.77
C GLY A 403 31.79 14.75 10.45
N LYS A 404 32.91 14.05 10.20
CA LYS A 404 33.08 13.20 9.01
C LYS A 404 32.45 11.85 9.24
N ARG A 405 31.45 11.56 8.43
CA ARG A 405 30.79 10.26 8.44
C ARG A 405 31.62 9.24 7.69
N VAL A 406 31.91 8.10 8.34
CA VAL A 406 32.63 6.98 7.74
C VAL A 406 31.72 5.76 7.77
N CYS A 407 31.23 5.35 6.60
CA CYS A 407 30.22 4.32 6.48
C CYS A 407 30.27 3.63 5.12
N VAL A 408 30.23 2.30 5.13
CA VAL A 408 30.10 1.45 3.95
C VAL A 408 28.87 0.56 4.12
N GLN A 409 28.11 0.42 3.05
CA GLN A 409 26.96 -0.48 2.99
C GLN A 409 27.35 -1.77 2.27
N LEU A 410 26.80 -2.89 2.73
CA LEU A 410 26.88 -4.17 2.04
C LEU A 410 25.51 -4.55 1.48
N CYS A 411 25.50 -5.03 0.24
CA CYS A 411 24.39 -5.75 -0.38
C CYS A 411 24.83 -7.18 -0.67
N ILE A 412 24.07 -8.14 -0.18
CA ILE A 412 24.41 -9.57 -0.29
C ILE A 412 23.26 -10.30 -0.99
N PRO A 413 23.27 -10.39 -2.33
CA PRO A 413 22.24 -11.08 -3.11
C PRO A 413 22.03 -12.53 -2.69
N GLY A 414 23.11 -13.26 -2.38
CA GLY A 414 23.05 -14.63 -1.85
C GLY A 414 22.29 -14.81 -0.54
N TRP A 415 22.03 -13.71 0.19
CA TRP A 415 21.19 -13.68 1.39
C TRP A 415 19.82 -13.04 1.15
N GLY A 416 19.44 -12.79 -0.11
CA GLY A 416 18.14 -12.27 -0.52
C GLY A 416 18.03 -10.75 -0.58
N ALA A 417 19.14 -9.99 -0.55
CA ALA A 417 19.13 -8.52 -0.56
C ALA A 417 18.35 -7.90 -1.73
N LEU A 418 18.37 -8.56 -2.90
CA LEU A 418 17.73 -8.13 -4.13
C LEU A 418 16.62 -9.08 -4.62
N ALA A 419 16.28 -10.10 -3.82
CA ALA A 419 15.28 -11.10 -4.18
C ALA A 419 13.83 -10.59 -3.96
N ALA A 420 13.66 -9.54 -3.15
CA ALA A 420 12.38 -8.96 -2.80
C ALA A 420 12.49 -7.44 -2.60
N GLY A 421 11.35 -6.78 -2.35
CA GLY A 421 11.34 -5.35 -2.02
C GLY A 421 11.43 -4.42 -3.23
N GLY A 422 10.92 -4.88 -4.38
CA GLY A 422 10.79 -4.10 -5.61
C GLY A 422 12.02 -4.17 -6.53
N TRP A 423 13.02 -4.98 -6.18
CA TRP A 423 14.10 -5.35 -7.08
C TRP A 423 13.63 -6.54 -7.95
N ALA A 424 13.78 -6.43 -9.27
CA ALA A 424 13.42 -7.48 -10.24
C ALA A 424 14.66 -7.86 -11.05
N ILE A 425 15.71 -8.29 -10.34
CA ILE A 425 17.00 -8.61 -10.94
C ILE A 425 16.86 -9.85 -11.83
N PRO A 426 17.33 -9.82 -13.08
CA PRO A 426 17.36 -11.01 -13.93
C PRO A 426 18.19 -12.14 -13.30
N ASP A 427 17.73 -13.37 -13.44
CA ASP A 427 18.45 -14.55 -12.94
C ASP A 427 19.77 -14.75 -13.71
N GLY A 428 20.81 -15.20 -13.00
CA GLY A 428 22.10 -15.54 -13.61
C GLY A 428 22.91 -14.36 -14.14
N LEU A 429 22.58 -13.13 -13.75
CA LEU A 429 23.28 -11.92 -14.18
C LEU A 429 24.75 -11.96 -13.74
N ALA A 430 25.68 -11.78 -14.68
CA ALA A 430 27.11 -11.72 -14.36
C ALA A 430 27.44 -10.47 -13.51
N ALA A 431 28.49 -10.53 -12.71
CA ALA A 431 28.93 -9.43 -11.84
C ALA A 431 29.04 -8.06 -12.54
N PRO A 432 29.68 -7.91 -13.73
CA PRO A 432 29.73 -6.62 -14.43
C PRO A 432 28.35 -6.11 -14.85
N ASP A 433 27.42 -7.00 -15.20
CA ASP A 433 26.08 -6.62 -15.65
C ASP A 433 25.21 -6.23 -14.45
N LEU A 434 25.37 -6.90 -13.30
CA LEU A 434 24.77 -6.49 -12.04
C LEU A 434 25.28 -5.11 -11.60
N ALA A 435 26.57 -4.85 -11.79
CA ALA A 435 27.17 -3.55 -11.49
C ALA A 435 26.56 -2.44 -12.36
N ARG A 436 26.41 -2.69 -13.69
CA ARG A 436 25.72 -1.76 -14.60
C ARG A 436 24.27 -1.51 -14.20
N LEU A 437 23.51 -2.55 -13.90
CA LEU A 437 22.10 -2.43 -13.53
C LEU A 437 21.93 -1.56 -12.27
N LEU A 438 22.67 -1.88 -11.20
CA LEU A 438 22.61 -1.13 -9.95
C LEU A 438 23.21 0.27 -10.09
N GLY A 439 24.24 0.44 -10.92
CA GLY A 439 24.85 1.72 -11.26
C GLY A 439 23.91 2.64 -12.03
N THR A 440 23.16 2.11 -12.99
CA THR A 440 22.12 2.85 -13.72
C THR A 440 21.01 3.31 -12.79
N TYR A 441 20.55 2.45 -11.87
CA TYR A 441 19.61 2.87 -10.83
C TYR A 441 20.22 3.96 -9.93
N ALA A 442 21.48 3.80 -9.50
CA ALA A 442 22.16 4.74 -8.63
C ALA A 442 22.29 6.14 -9.26
N LYS A 443 22.61 6.18 -10.55
CA LYS A 443 22.72 7.41 -11.35
C LYS A 443 21.38 8.13 -11.48
N ARG A 444 20.29 7.37 -11.68
CA ARG A 444 18.95 7.94 -11.92
C ARG A 444 18.19 8.27 -10.64
N VAL A 445 18.49 7.61 -9.52
CA VAL A 445 17.69 7.70 -8.29
C VAL A 445 18.55 8.00 -7.06
N LEU A 446 19.26 7.00 -6.55
CA LEU A 446 20.30 7.10 -5.51
C LEU A 446 21.02 5.77 -5.38
N THR A 447 22.19 5.76 -4.73
CA THR A 447 22.87 4.52 -4.32
C THR A 447 21.90 3.55 -3.64
N PRO A 448 21.74 2.31 -4.15
CA PRO A 448 20.82 1.33 -3.58
C PRO A 448 21.01 1.12 -2.07
N ARG A 449 19.90 1.06 -1.34
CA ARG A 449 19.87 0.80 0.10
C ARG A 449 18.59 0.06 0.48
N GLY A 450 18.73 -1.22 0.83
CA GLY A 450 17.59 -2.01 1.28
C GLY A 450 16.55 -2.18 0.17
N PHE A 451 15.27 -2.11 0.52
CA PHE A 451 14.18 -2.14 -0.45
C PHE A 451 14.07 -0.81 -1.21
N THR A 452 13.51 -0.84 -2.42
CA THR A 452 13.25 0.37 -3.23
C THR A 452 12.39 1.41 -2.48
N ALA A 453 11.46 0.96 -1.63
CA ALA A 453 10.71 1.84 -0.75
C ALA A 453 11.58 2.60 0.27
N VAL A 454 12.66 1.99 0.76
CA VAL A 454 13.63 2.63 1.65
C VAL A 454 14.47 3.64 0.88
N CYS A 455 14.95 3.27 -0.32
CA CYS A 455 15.61 4.20 -1.24
C CYS A 455 14.74 5.45 -1.43
N GLY A 456 13.45 5.28 -1.68
CA GLY A 456 12.53 6.39 -1.90
C GLY A 456 12.38 7.37 -0.73
N LEU A 457 12.39 6.88 0.53
CA LEU A 457 12.37 7.74 1.72
C LEU A 457 13.71 8.46 1.94
N GLU A 458 14.81 7.76 1.67
CA GLU A 458 16.15 8.35 1.73
C GLU A 458 16.29 9.43 0.67
N LEU A 459 15.71 9.25 -0.52
CA LEU A 459 15.64 10.26 -1.57
C LEU A 459 14.87 11.51 -1.13
N VAL A 460 13.72 11.35 -0.47
CA VAL A 460 12.97 12.48 0.12
C VAL A 460 13.87 13.26 1.07
N THR A 461 14.56 12.57 1.97
CA THR A 461 15.45 13.19 2.97
C THR A 461 16.68 13.84 2.33
N ALA A 462 17.25 13.23 1.29
CA ALA A 462 18.41 13.75 0.57
C ALA A 462 18.08 15.05 -0.18
N LEU A 463 16.87 15.16 -0.74
CA LEU A 463 16.40 16.33 -1.48
C LEU A 463 15.76 17.40 -0.59
N ARG A 464 15.28 17.03 0.60
CA ARG A 464 14.75 17.91 1.65
C ARG A 464 15.36 17.59 3.01
N PRO A 465 16.66 17.87 3.21
CA PRO A 465 17.31 17.62 4.49
C PRO A 465 16.65 18.47 5.58
N PRO A 466 16.40 17.93 6.78
CA PRO A 466 15.64 18.63 7.82
C PRO A 466 16.40 19.85 8.38
N THR A 467 17.73 19.79 8.39
CA THR A 467 18.59 20.73 9.11
C THR A 467 19.73 21.25 8.24
N ARG A 468 20.17 22.48 8.52
CA ARG A 468 21.36 23.14 7.99
C ARG A 468 22.20 23.72 9.12
N ALA A 469 23.49 23.88 8.91
CA ALA A 469 24.33 24.64 9.81
C ALA A 469 23.97 26.14 9.73
N VAL A 470 23.74 26.76 10.89
CA VAL A 470 23.46 28.20 11.04
C VAL A 470 24.52 28.77 11.97
N ARG A 471 25.15 29.88 11.56
CA ARG A 471 26.11 30.58 12.39
C ARG A 471 25.37 31.57 13.29
N THR A 472 25.64 31.48 14.58
CA THR A 472 25.17 32.37 15.65
C THR A 472 26.36 33.02 16.33
N ASP A 473 26.11 33.98 17.22
CA ASP A 473 27.17 34.64 18.01
C ASP A 473 27.88 33.63 18.94
N ALA A 474 27.20 32.56 19.36
CA ALA A 474 27.74 31.47 20.15
C ALA A 474 28.44 30.36 19.33
N GLY A 475 28.53 30.52 18.00
CA GLY A 475 29.12 29.54 17.09
C GLY A 475 28.10 28.88 16.15
N TRP A 476 28.42 27.68 15.65
CA TRP A 476 27.54 26.95 14.72
C TRP A 476 26.48 26.14 15.47
N THR A 477 25.23 26.29 15.05
CA THR A 477 24.09 25.50 15.53
C THR A 477 23.34 24.84 14.36
N SER A 478 22.45 23.91 14.68
CA SER A 478 21.51 23.32 13.72
C SER A 478 20.29 24.23 13.58
N GLY A 479 19.96 24.64 12.36
CA GLY A 479 18.72 25.34 12.04
C GLY A 479 17.92 24.61 10.96
N ARG A 480 16.63 24.94 10.82
CA ARG A 480 15.74 24.29 9.86
C ARG A 480 16.07 24.70 8.42
N VAL A 481 15.88 23.76 7.48
CA VAL A 481 15.86 24.07 6.05
C VAL A 481 14.45 24.44 5.64
N ASP A 482 14.30 25.60 4.99
CA ASP A 482 13.00 26.09 4.53
C ASP A 482 12.29 25.05 3.64
N GLY A 483 10.99 24.88 3.85
CA GLY A 483 10.18 23.90 3.13
C GLY A 483 10.48 22.42 3.47
N SER A 484 11.27 22.16 4.51
CA SER A 484 11.55 20.80 5.01
C SER A 484 10.81 20.52 6.32
N ARG A 485 10.57 19.24 6.60
CA ARG A 485 9.98 18.80 7.87
C ARG A 485 11.01 18.84 9.00
N PRO A 486 10.57 18.92 10.27
CA PRO A 486 11.45 18.78 11.43
C PRO A 486 12.26 17.48 11.38
N PRO A 487 13.45 17.42 12.00
CA PRO A 487 14.19 16.18 12.13
C PRO A 487 13.40 15.12 12.90
N ASP A 488 13.73 13.83 12.71
CA ASP A 488 13.03 12.69 13.33
C ASP A 488 12.76 12.85 14.85
N LYS A 489 13.72 13.42 15.59
CA LYS A 489 13.62 13.66 17.05
C LYS A 489 12.59 14.72 17.45
N GLU A 490 12.16 15.55 16.51
CA GLU A 490 11.17 16.61 16.65
C GLU A 490 9.93 16.30 15.80
N SER A 491 9.76 15.04 15.39
CA SER A 491 8.56 14.60 14.69
C SER A 491 7.33 14.78 15.57
N PHE A 492 6.21 15.13 14.95
CA PHE A 492 4.94 15.38 15.62
C PHE A 492 3.92 14.31 15.25
N ASP A 493 2.96 14.09 16.15
CA ASP A 493 1.87 13.16 15.88
C ASP A 493 0.86 13.72 14.87
N PRO A 494 0.24 12.86 14.04
CA PRO A 494 -0.86 13.22 13.15
C PRO A 494 -2.18 13.44 13.91
N ALA A 495 -3.24 13.83 13.21
CA ALA A 495 -4.55 13.96 13.82
C ALA A 495 -5.23 12.58 14.02
N PRO A 496 -6.08 12.42 15.05
CA PRO A 496 -6.84 11.19 15.28
C PRO A 496 -7.60 10.63 14.05
N PRO A 497 -8.26 11.42 13.17
CA PRO A 497 -8.91 10.83 12.00
C PRO A 497 -7.94 10.25 10.96
N GLU A 498 -6.68 10.66 10.95
CA GLU A 498 -5.71 10.33 9.89
C GLU A 498 -5.06 8.95 10.10
N VAL A 499 -4.97 8.49 11.35
CA VAL A 499 -4.14 7.34 11.70
C VAL A 499 -4.75 5.99 11.31
N PRO A 500 -3.94 4.94 11.06
CA PRO A 500 -4.44 3.57 10.97
C PRO A 500 -4.94 3.06 12.33
N ASP A 501 -5.79 2.04 12.32
CA ASP A 501 -6.45 1.52 13.53
C ASP A 501 -5.49 0.94 14.58
N GLU A 502 -4.29 0.53 14.18
CA GLU A 502 -3.27 0.09 15.13
C GLU A 502 -2.67 1.24 15.93
N HIS A 503 -2.77 2.49 15.46
CA HIS A 503 -2.12 3.62 16.09
C HIS A 503 -2.68 3.92 17.48
N PRO A 504 -1.85 4.34 18.47
CA PRO A 504 -2.35 4.72 19.79
C PRO A 504 -3.47 5.78 19.74
N LEU A 505 -3.35 6.79 18.89
CA LEU A 505 -4.40 7.81 18.67
C LEU A 505 -5.71 7.30 18.06
N ALA A 506 -5.77 6.03 17.62
CA ALA A 506 -7.02 5.42 17.16
C ALA A 506 -7.83 4.79 18.32
N GLU A 507 -7.29 4.77 19.54
CA GLU A 507 -7.98 4.21 20.70
C GLU A 507 -9.30 4.95 20.96
N GLY A 508 -10.41 4.20 21.03
CA GLY A 508 -11.75 4.76 21.22
C GLY A 508 -12.36 5.46 20.00
N ARG A 509 -11.67 5.51 18.86
CA ARG A 509 -12.15 6.17 17.63
C ARG A 509 -13.27 5.35 16.97
N ALA A 510 -14.39 5.99 16.64
CA ALA A 510 -15.46 5.32 15.89
C ALA A 510 -15.07 5.16 14.40
N ALA A 511 -15.66 4.18 13.72
CA ALA A 511 -15.39 3.93 12.31
C ALA A 511 -15.70 5.14 11.38
N ARG A 512 -16.70 5.95 11.75
CA ARG A 512 -17.04 7.19 11.03
C ARG A 512 -16.03 8.32 11.22
N ASP A 513 -15.19 8.23 12.25
CA ASP A 513 -14.19 9.23 12.60
C ASP A 513 -12.85 8.95 11.91
N VAL A 514 -12.82 8.01 10.95
CA VAL A 514 -11.66 7.73 10.10
C VAL A 514 -11.70 8.63 8.87
N LEU A 515 -10.55 9.22 8.52
CA LEU A 515 -10.37 9.97 7.27
C LEU A 515 -10.72 9.08 6.08
N VAL A 516 -11.70 9.50 5.29
CA VAL A 516 -12.17 8.78 4.10
C VAL A 516 -11.14 8.97 2.98
N THR A 517 -10.20 8.04 2.89
CA THR A 517 -9.14 8.04 1.87
C THR A 517 -8.78 6.61 1.51
N GLU A 518 -8.71 6.33 0.22
CA GLU A 518 -8.01 5.23 -0.46
C GLU A 518 -8.32 5.42 -1.97
N ALA A 519 -7.59 4.73 -2.84
CA ALA A 519 -7.89 4.72 -4.27
C ALA A 519 -9.15 3.87 -4.55
N TRP A 520 -9.77 4.07 -5.72
CA TRP A 520 -11.02 3.41 -6.04
C TRP A 520 -10.90 1.90 -6.25
N ASP A 521 -11.86 1.15 -5.74
CA ASP A 521 -12.23 -0.18 -6.24
C ASP A 521 -13.72 -0.14 -6.52
N TRP A 522 -14.07 0.26 -7.74
CA TRP A 522 -15.44 0.56 -8.16
C TRP A 522 -15.77 -0.09 -9.49
N HIS A 523 -16.99 -0.60 -9.60
CA HIS A 523 -17.61 -0.98 -10.87
C HIS A 523 -19.13 -0.81 -10.77
N ARG A 524 -19.79 -0.81 -11.92
CA ARG A 524 -21.25 -0.75 -12.04
C ARG A 524 -21.72 -1.74 -13.10
N ASP A 525 -23.02 -1.99 -13.10
CA ASP A 525 -23.67 -2.71 -14.19
C ASP A 525 -23.46 -2.00 -15.53
N LEU A 526 -23.33 -2.80 -16.59
CA LEU A 526 -23.22 -2.32 -17.96
C LEU A 526 -24.56 -1.77 -18.42
N THR A 527 -24.52 -0.66 -19.16
CA THR A 527 -25.67 -0.22 -19.97
C THR A 527 -25.86 -1.13 -21.19
N ASP A 528 -27.04 -1.09 -21.81
CA ASP A 528 -27.32 -1.89 -23.02
C ASP A 528 -26.33 -1.60 -24.15
N THR A 529 -25.93 -0.33 -24.32
CA THR A 529 -24.95 0.07 -25.32
C THR A 529 -23.55 -0.48 -25.01
N GLU A 530 -23.15 -0.47 -23.74
CA GLU A 530 -21.85 -1.01 -23.33
C GLU A 530 -21.81 -2.53 -23.43
N ALA A 531 -22.90 -3.21 -23.05
CA ALA A 531 -23.02 -4.66 -23.17
C ALA A 531 -22.98 -5.15 -24.62
N ALA A 532 -23.40 -4.32 -25.58
CA ALA A 532 -23.34 -4.61 -27.01
C ALA A 532 -21.96 -4.36 -27.65
N ALA A 533 -21.04 -3.70 -26.95
CA ALA A 533 -19.70 -3.42 -27.48
C ALA A 533 -18.89 -4.72 -27.66
N ALA A 534 -17.94 -4.72 -28.60
CA ALA A 534 -17.12 -5.91 -28.86
C ALA A 534 -16.06 -6.12 -27.76
N PHE A 535 -15.50 -5.03 -27.24
CA PHE A 535 -14.35 -5.07 -26.35
C PHE A 535 -14.52 -4.18 -25.11
N ALA A 536 -13.84 -4.58 -24.05
CA ALA A 536 -13.50 -3.75 -22.91
C ALA A 536 -12.02 -3.35 -23.01
N VAL A 537 -11.72 -2.05 -22.93
CA VAL A 537 -10.36 -1.50 -23.03
C VAL A 537 -10.00 -0.78 -21.72
N GLY A 538 -8.88 -1.16 -21.13
CA GLY A 538 -8.33 -0.56 -19.92
C GLY A 538 -7.30 0.53 -20.22
N LEU A 539 -7.48 1.70 -19.62
CA LEU A 539 -6.53 2.82 -19.63
C LEU A 539 -5.98 3.05 -18.23
N ASP A 540 -4.67 2.91 -18.06
CA ASP A 540 -3.98 3.09 -16.78
C ASP A 540 -3.16 4.37 -16.77
N VAL A 541 -3.27 5.16 -15.69
CA VAL A 541 -2.52 6.40 -15.55
C VAL A 541 -1.08 6.11 -15.14
N ASN A 542 -0.12 6.51 -15.96
CA ASN A 542 1.30 6.34 -15.67
C ASN A 542 1.69 7.04 -14.35
N VAL A 543 2.13 6.22 -13.39
CA VAL A 543 2.68 6.64 -12.09
C VAL A 543 1.83 7.73 -11.41
N ALA A 544 0.51 7.49 -11.31
CA ALA A 544 -0.48 8.49 -10.89
C ALA A 544 -0.13 9.22 -9.57
N PHE A 545 0.29 8.48 -8.54
CA PHE A 545 0.68 9.08 -7.25
C PHE A 545 1.96 9.92 -7.34
N LEU A 546 2.91 9.52 -8.20
CA LEU A 546 4.08 10.35 -8.47
C LEU A 546 3.63 11.67 -9.11
N ALA A 547 2.73 11.62 -10.09
CA ALA A 547 2.20 12.81 -10.75
C ALA A 547 1.46 13.74 -9.77
N ALA A 548 0.65 13.18 -8.88
CA ALA A 548 -0.14 13.92 -7.89
C ALA A 548 0.71 14.59 -6.79
N ALA A 549 1.90 14.06 -6.48
CA ALA A 549 2.79 14.62 -5.45
C ALA A 549 3.48 15.94 -5.89
N GLY A 550 3.52 16.25 -7.18
CA GLY A 550 4.18 17.44 -7.71
C GLY A 550 3.52 18.74 -7.24
N ARG A 551 4.29 19.66 -6.65
CA ARG A 551 3.83 20.96 -6.12
C ARG A 551 2.71 20.92 -5.08
N LEU A 552 2.31 19.74 -4.62
CA LEU A 552 1.24 19.58 -3.63
C LEU A 552 1.65 20.22 -2.30
N LEU A 553 0.77 21.03 -1.71
CA LEU A 553 0.99 21.60 -0.38
C LEU A 553 0.82 20.51 0.67
N LEU A 554 1.92 20.13 1.30
CA LEU A 554 1.97 19.08 2.31
C LEU A 554 2.28 19.66 3.69
N PRO A 555 1.80 19.03 4.77
CA PRO A 555 2.06 19.46 6.14
C PRO A 555 3.55 19.53 6.45
N LEU A 556 3.97 20.63 7.07
CA LEU A 556 5.30 20.83 7.64
C LEU A 556 5.26 21.07 9.16
N SER A 557 4.06 21.10 9.75
CA SER A 557 3.78 21.38 11.17
C SER A 557 2.77 20.38 11.74
N ALA A 558 2.65 20.36 13.07
CA ALA A 558 1.66 19.58 13.80
C ALA A 558 0.21 20.02 13.47
N PRO A 559 -0.80 19.13 13.62
CA PRO A 559 -2.21 19.50 13.50
C PRO A 559 -2.62 20.57 14.52
N VAL A 560 -3.40 21.55 14.08
CA VAL A 560 -4.16 22.46 14.94
C VAL A 560 -5.64 22.11 14.82
N HIS A 561 -6.27 21.74 15.94
CA HIS A 561 -7.68 21.40 15.99
C HIS A 561 -8.55 22.67 16.09
N GLU A 562 -9.55 22.80 15.22
CA GLU A 562 -10.52 23.88 15.21
C GLU A 562 -11.96 23.34 15.20
N SER A 563 -12.80 23.86 16.10
CA SER A 563 -14.20 23.45 16.27
C SER A 563 -15.22 24.28 15.48
N THR A 564 -14.77 25.36 14.82
CA THR A 564 -15.60 26.19 13.93
C THR A 564 -14.75 26.73 12.77
N PRO A 565 -14.14 25.85 11.96
CA PRO A 565 -13.18 26.27 10.95
C PRO A 565 -13.87 26.91 9.73
N VAL A 566 -13.17 27.82 9.06
CA VAL A 566 -13.56 28.29 7.72
C VAL A 566 -12.75 27.53 6.68
N PHE A 567 -13.41 26.96 5.68
CA PHE A 567 -12.71 26.20 4.65
C PHE A 567 -11.75 27.08 3.83
N ASP A 568 -10.47 26.70 3.82
CA ASP A 568 -9.44 27.27 2.95
C ASP A 568 -8.71 26.16 2.20
N LYS A 569 -8.85 26.17 0.87
CA LYS A 569 -8.20 25.20 -0.02
C LYS A 569 -6.67 25.27 -0.01
N LYS A 570 -6.06 26.34 0.51
CA LYS A 570 -4.61 26.50 0.61
C LYS A 570 -4.02 25.93 1.91
N THR A 571 -4.87 25.63 2.89
CA THR A 571 -4.45 25.06 4.17
C THR A 571 -4.68 23.54 4.14
N PRO A 572 -3.62 22.72 4.06
CA PRO A 572 -3.78 21.27 4.09
C PRO A 572 -4.29 20.82 5.47
N GLY A 573 -5.18 19.84 5.49
CA GLY A 573 -5.80 19.36 6.72
C GLY A 573 -6.84 18.27 6.48
N SER A 574 -7.40 17.83 7.60
CA SER A 574 -8.53 16.90 7.67
C SER A 574 -9.76 17.70 8.12
N TRP A 575 -10.87 17.58 7.40
CA TRP A 575 -12.07 18.38 7.61
C TRP A 575 -13.27 17.47 7.83
N LEU A 576 -14.03 17.68 8.89
CA LEU A 576 -15.32 17.03 9.09
C LEU A 576 -16.40 17.80 8.33
N VAL A 577 -16.95 17.19 7.27
CA VAL A 577 -17.92 17.84 6.36
C VAL A 577 -19.01 16.83 5.99
N ASP A 578 -20.25 17.28 5.84
CA ASP A 578 -21.30 16.50 5.18
C ASP A 578 -21.26 16.72 3.66
N LEU A 579 -20.86 15.68 2.93
CA LEU A 579 -20.82 15.69 1.47
C LEU A 579 -21.94 14.86 0.83
N SER A 580 -22.94 14.44 1.60
CA SER A 580 -24.07 13.63 1.08
C SER A 580 -24.91 14.35 0.02
N GLY A 581 -24.93 15.69 0.06
CA GLY A 581 -25.60 16.53 -0.93
C GLY A 581 -24.73 16.91 -2.14
N ALA A 582 -23.51 16.36 -2.28
CA ALA A 582 -22.65 16.69 -3.41
C ALA A 582 -23.23 16.12 -4.73
N PRO A 583 -23.13 16.84 -5.86
CA PRO A 583 -23.63 16.34 -7.14
C PRO A 583 -22.98 15.00 -7.54
N ALA A 584 -23.83 14.03 -7.92
CA ALA A 584 -23.43 12.71 -8.35
C ALA A 584 -23.78 12.49 -9.83
N ASP A 585 -22.95 11.73 -10.53
CA ASP A 585 -23.19 11.24 -11.89
C ASP A 585 -23.35 9.72 -11.81
N PRO A 586 -24.47 9.14 -12.29
CA PRO A 586 -24.71 7.70 -12.15
C PRO A 586 -23.70 6.83 -12.92
N LEU A 587 -23.01 7.39 -13.91
CA LEU A 587 -22.01 6.66 -14.71
C LEU A 587 -20.59 6.79 -14.16
N LEU A 588 -20.37 7.57 -13.10
CA LEU A 588 -19.07 7.80 -12.50
C LEU A 588 -19.07 7.47 -11.00
N PRO A 589 -17.96 6.98 -10.44
CA PRO A 589 -17.86 6.81 -9.00
C PRO A 589 -17.86 8.14 -8.28
N SER A 590 -18.46 8.15 -7.08
CA SER A 590 -18.24 9.25 -6.15
C SER A 590 -16.75 9.38 -5.81
N PRO A 591 -16.15 10.58 -5.93
CA PRO A 591 -14.77 10.83 -5.52
C PRO A 591 -14.61 10.91 -4.00
N PHE A 592 -15.71 10.83 -3.24
CA PHE A 592 -15.72 10.99 -1.79
C PHE A 592 -15.69 9.65 -1.04
N SER A 593 -15.57 8.53 -1.74
CA SER A 593 -15.50 7.20 -1.12
C SER A 593 -14.58 6.27 -1.93
N PRO A 594 -13.90 5.30 -1.28
CA PRO A 594 -13.07 4.32 -1.98
C PRO A 594 -13.86 3.33 -2.83
N ASP A 595 -15.10 3.03 -2.46
CA ASP A 595 -15.99 2.14 -3.19
C ASP A 595 -16.82 2.87 -4.27
N GLY A 596 -16.63 4.18 -4.43
CA GLY A 596 -17.37 5.00 -5.38
C GLY A 596 -18.83 5.25 -5.02
N ILE A 597 -19.31 4.81 -3.85
CA ILE A 597 -20.69 5.03 -3.39
C ILE A 597 -20.83 6.45 -2.82
N ALA A 598 -21.91 7.16 -3.14
CA ALA A 598 -22.14 8.49 -2.61
C ALA A 598 -22.23 8.47 -1.06
N PRO A 599 -21.58 9.41 -0.36
CA PRO A 599 -21.65 9.47 1.10
C PRO A 599 -23.09 9.74 1.55
N THR A 600 -23.47 9.21 2.72
CA THR A 600 -24.83 9.34 3.26
C THR A 600 -24.92 10.26 4.47
N GLY A 601 -23.81 10.90 4.85
CA GLY A 601 -23.76 11.88 5.92
C GLY A 601 -22.36 12.45 6.14
N PRO A 602 -22.10 13.05 7.31
CA PRO A 602 -20.80 13.62 7.67
C PRO A 602 -19.66 12.60 7.67
N GLY A 603 -18.49 13.04 7.20
CA GLY A 603 -17.26 12.26 7.23
C GLY A 603 -16.01 13.15 7.25
N TRP A 604 -14.88 12.56 7.60
CA TRP A 604 -13.58 13.23 7.54
C TRP A 604 -13.01 13.16 6.13
N TYR A 605 -12.68 14.31 5.55
CA TYR A 605 -12.15 14.44 4.20
C TYR A 605 -10.87 15.27 4.18
N SER A 606 -9.95 14.95 3.27
CA SER A 606 -8.77 15.80 3.05
C SER A 606 -9.14 17.12 2.36
N THR A 607 -8.30 18.14 2.48
CA THR A 607 -8.45 19.40 1.74
C THR A 607 -8.66 19.18 0.24
N ALA A 608 -8.03 18.17 -0.36
CA ALA A 608 -8.17 17.87 -1.79
C ALA A 608 -9.61 17.48 -2.17
N LYS A 609 -10.25 16.61 -1.38
CA LYS A 609 -11.64 16.20 -1.61
C LYS A 609 -12.62 17.34 -1.33
N VAL A 610 -12.43 18.08 -0.25
CA VAL A 610 -13.33 19.20 0.09
C VAL A 610 -13.24 20.31 -0.97
N ALA A 611 -12.04 20.66 -1.43
CA ALA A 611 -11.86 21.61 -2.52
C ALA A 611 -12.53 21.13 -3.81
N TYR A 612 -12.47 19.82 -4.08
CA TYR A 612 -13.13 19.24 -5.24
C TYR A 612 -14.66 19.22 -5.11
N ALA A 613 -15.20 19.00 -3.91
CA ALA A 613 -16.64 19.11 -3.67
C ALA A 613 -17.17 20.51 -4.01
N VAL A 614 -16.43 21.57 -3.63
CA VAL A 614 -16.76 22.95 -4.02
C VAL A 614 -16.70 23.13 -5.54
N GLU A 615 -15.71 22.55 -6.23
CA GLU A 615 -15.61 22.56 -7.70
C GLU A 615 -16.81 21.86 -8.36
N LEU A 616 -17.31 20.78 -7.76
CA LEU A 616 -18.52 20.08 -8.22
C LEU A 616 -19.82 20.85 -7.93
N GLY A 617 -19.77 21.94 -7.16
CA GLY A 617 -20.94 22.76 -6.80
C GLY A 617 -21.58 22.41 -5.46
N ALA A 618 -20.94 21.57 -4.64
CA ALA A 618 -21.42 21.28 -3.28
C ALA A 618 -21.26 22.51 -2.36
N ARG A 619 -22.22 22.72 -1.47
CA ARG A 619 -22.08 23.68 -0.37
C ARG A 619 -21.33 23.00 0.77
N VAL A 620 -20.13 23.52 1.07
CA VAL A 620 -19.27 22.98 2.12
C VAL A 620 -19.38 23.84 3.37
N GLN A 621 -19.73 23.20 4.49
CA GLN A 621 -19.74 23.80 5.82
C GLN A 621 -19.04 22.85 6.80
N PRO A 622 -17.72 22.97 6.98
CA PRO A 622 -17.00 22.09 7.88
C PRO A 622 -17.37 22.39 9.33
N THR A 623 -17.58 21.36 10.13
CA THR A 623 -17.92 21.49 11.56
C THR A 623 -16.71 21.37 12.46
N GLU A 624 -15.67 20.67 12.02
CA GLU A 624 -14.41 20.47 12.74
C GLU A 624 -13.26 20.33 11.73
N ALA A 625 -12.06 20.72 12.10
CA ALA A 625 -10.88 20.48 11.27
C ALA A 625 -9.59 20.32 12.07
N TYR A 626 -8.64 19.58 11.50
CA TYR A 626 -7.24 19.53 11.93
C TYR A 626 -6.36 20.13 10.83
N LEU A 627 -5.89 21.36 11.04
CA LEU A 627 -5.26 22.22 10.04
C LEU A 627 -3.74 22.30 10.18
N ARG A 628 -3.04 22.68 9.10
CA ARG A 628 -1.58 22.72 9.00
C ARG A 628 -1.12 24.07 8.45
N TYR A 629 -0.87 25.02 9.34
CA TYR A 629 -0.53 26.40 8.95
C TYR A 629 0.86 26.55 8.36
N GLU A 630 1.82 25.69 8.74
CA GLU A 630 3.05 25.54 7.98
C GLU A 630 2.90 24.38 7.00
N SER A 631 2.97 24.70 5.72
CA SER A 631 2.90 23.75 4.62
C SER A 631 3.76 24.17 3.44
N GLY A 632 4.05 23.23 2.55
CA GLY A 632 4.81 23.53 1.35
C GLY A 632 4.97 22.35 0.39
N PRO A 633 5.57 22.57 -0.79
CA PRO A 633 5.81 21.54 -1.80
C PRO A 633 6.97 20.63 -1.39
N TYR A 634 6.78 19.87 -0.32
CA TYR A 634 7.79 19.02 0.31
C TYR A 634 8.29 17.95 -0.67
N LEU A 635 7.38 17.26 -1.36
CA LEU A 635 7.70 16.20 -2.32
C LEU A 635 8.01 16.69 -3.74
N ASP A 636 8.00 17.99 -4.03
CA ASP A 636 8.24 18.50 -5.40
C ASP A 636 9.62 18.14 -5.98
N PRO A 637 10.75 18.27 -5.25
CA PRO A 637 12.04 17.82 -5.77
C PRO A 637 12.09 16.31 -5.97
N TRP A 638 11.52 15.55 -5.04
CA TRP A 638 11.42 14.09 -5.14
C TRP A 638 10.62 13.67 -6.37
N HIS A 639 9.49 14.36 -6.63
CA HIS A 639 8.69 14.17 -7.82
C HIS A 639 9.49 14.44 -9.09
N LYS A 640 10.16 15.60 -9.18
CA LYS A 640 10.97 15.98 -10.34
C LYS A 640 12.09 14.99 -10.61
N HIS A 641 12.77 14.54 -9.57
CA HIS A 641 13.89 13.60 -9.65
C HIS A 641 13.41 12.24 -10.16
N LEU A 642 12.38 11.65 -9.55
CA LEU A 642 11.84 10.35 -10.01
C LEU A 642 11.15 10.42 -11.37
N ARG A 643 10.54 11.56 -11.72
CA ARG A 643 10.00 11.80 -13.07
C ARG A 643 11.12 11.73 -14.11
N ALA A 644 12.26 12.38 -13.87
CA ALA A 644 13.41 12.31 -14.76
C ALA A 644 13.92 10.87 -14.87
N ALA A 645 14.13 10.20 -13.73
CA ALA A 645 14.55 8.79 -13.67
C ALA A 645 13.67 7.87 -14.52
N TYR A 646 12.35 8.02 -14.39
CA TYR A 646 11.37 7.23 -15.13
C TYR A 646 11.43 7.53 -16.64
N ILE A 647 11.47 8.81 -17.04
CA ILE A 647 11.52 9.21 -18.46
C ILE A 647 12.81 8.74 -19.11
N ASP A 648 13.96 8.91 -18.46
CA ASP A 648 15.26 8.47 -18.97
C ASP A 648 15.29 6.94 -19.14
N THR A 649 14.65 6.21 -18.24
CA THR A 649 14.52 4.75 -18.34
C THR A 649 13.60 4.33 -19.49
N MET A 650 12.46 5.00 -19.68
CA MET A 650 11.58 4.73 -20.83
C MET A 650 12.26 5.05 -22.16
N ALA A 651 13.03 6.14 -22.22
CA ALA A 651 13.81 6.51 -23.40
C ALA A 651 14.89 5.47 -23.72
N ALA A 652 15.59 4.94 -22.70
CA ALA A 652 16.55 3.85 -22.86
C ALA A 652 15.90 2.55 -23.37
N LEU A 653 14.61 2.33 -23.04
CA LEU A 653 13.79 1.24 -23.56
C LEU A 653 13.18 1.53 -24.95
N GLY A 654 13.56 2.63 -25.60
CA GLY A 654 13.10 3.00 -26.95
C GLY A 654 11.75 3.71 -27.00
N VAL A 655 11.28 4.28 -25.87
CA VAL A 655 10.04 5.05 -25.79
C VAL A 655 10.37 6.48 -25.34
N PRO A 656 10.82 7.36 -26.26
CA PRO A 656 11.03 8.76 -25.92
C PRO A 656 9.69 9.45 -25.59
N LEU A 657 9.77 10.58 -24.88
CA LEU A 657 8.62 11.28 -24.29
C LEU A 657 7.56 11.69 -25.32
N ASP A 658 7.97 12.00 -26.54
CA ASP A 658 7.16 12.49 -27.65
C ASP A 658 6.69 11.38 -28.61
N LEU A 659 7.09 10.11 -28.41
CA LEU A 659 6.74 9.01 -29.32
C LEU A 659 5.22 8.87 -29.49
N ALA A 660 4.46 9.01 -28.40
CA ALA A 660 3.00 8.92 -28.46
C ALA A 660 2.34 10.05 -29.24
N ASP A 661 3.03 11.18 -29.45
CA ASP A 661 2.53 12.32 -30.22
C ASP A 661 2.94 12.23 -31.69
N THR A 662 4.14 11.70 -31.97
CA THR A 662 4.73 11.63 -33.31
C THR A 662 4.36 10.35 -34.05
N ASP A 663 4.32 9.22 -33.34
CA ASP A 663 3.93 7.91 -33.86
C ASP A 663 3.19 7.08 -32.78
N PRO A 664 1.87 7.34 -32.60
CA PRO A 664 1.06 6.66 -31.60
C PRO A 664 0.99 5.13 -31.78
N VAL A 665 1.13 4.63 -33.01
CA VAL A 665 1.11 3.18 -33.30
C VAL A 665 2.41 2.54 -32.82
N ALA A 666 3.56 3.09 -33.22
CA ALA A 666 4.86 2.63 -32.73
C ALA A 666 4.95 2.75 -31.19
N PHE A 667 4.33 3.78 -30.61
CA PHE A 667 4.22 3.91 -29.16
C PHE A 667 3.53 2.68 -28.53
N LEU A 668 2.36 2.28 -29.04
CA LEU A 668 1.63 1.12 -28.52
C LEU A 668 2.42 -0.18 -28.71
N GLU A 669 3.05 -0.38 -29.86
CA GLU A 669 3.90 -1.54 -30.14
C GLU A 669 5.08 -1.65 -29.16
N ARG A 670 5.78 -0.54 -28.90
CA ARG A 670 6.90 -0.51 -27.95
C ARG A 670 6.45 -0.75 -26.52
N MET A 671 5.33 -0.17 -26.11
CA MET A 671 4.75 -0.40 -24.79
C MET A 671 4.32 -1.87 -24.62
N ALA A 672 3.75 -2.48 -25.66
CA ALA A 672 3.40 -3.90 -25.67
C ALA A 672 4.65 -4.80 -25.57
N ALA A 673 5.73 -4.49 -26.31
CA ALA A 673 6.99 -5.22 -26.21
C ALA A 673 7.60 -5.14 -24.80
N ILE A 674 7.60 -3.95 -24.17
CA ILE A 674 8.02 -3.78 -22.77
C ILE A 674 7.17 -4.63 -21.82
N LYS A 675 5.84 -4.64 -21.99
CA LYS A 675 4.93 -5.46 -21.18
C LYS A 675 5.20 -6.96 -21.35
N ALA A 676 5.51 -7.38 -22.58
CA ALA A 676 5.91 -8.75 -22.93
C ALA A 676 7.35 -9.10 -22.51
N LYS A 677 8.07 -8.19 -21.83
CA LYS A 677 9.48 -8.32 -21.45
C LYS A 677 10.42 -8.57 -22.65
N GLN A 678 10.07 -8.06 -23.82
CA GLN A 678 10.84 -8.11 -25.06
C GLN A 678 11.71 -6.85 -25.22
N ALA A 679 12.48 -6.53 -24.19
CA ALA A 679 13.43 -5.41 -24.18
C ALA A 679 14.65 -5.79 -23.32
N ASP A 680 15.63 -4.89 -23.20
CA ASP A 680 16.80 -5.12 -22.35
C ASP A 680 16.40 -5.46 -20.90
N ALA A 681 16.80 -6.64 -20.43
CA ALA A 681 16.35 -7.16 -19.14
C ALA A 681 16.86 -6.32 -17.95
N ALA A 682 18.05 -5.72 -18.07
CA ALA A 682 18.60 -4.87 -17.02
C ALA A 682 17.84 -3.53 -16.93
N GLU A 683 17.54 -2.90 -18.06
CA GLU A 683 16.72 -1.68 -18.11
C GLU A 683 15.28 -1.93 -17.66
N LEU A 684 14.69 -3.09 -17.99
CA LEU A 684 13.38 -3.50 -17.46
C LEU A 684 13.39 -3.65 -15.92
N ALA A 685 14.47 -4.20 -15.36
CA ALA A 685 14.67 -4.29 -13.92
C ALA A 685 14.82 -2.90 -13.28
N VAL A 686 15.55 -1.98 -13.92
CA VAL A 686 15.65 -0.58 -13.48
C VAL A 686 14.29 0.11 -13.53
N LEU A 687 13.51 -0.07 -14.60
CA LEU A 687 12.16 0.48 -14.72
C LEU A 687 11.26 0.00 -13.57
N THR A 688 11.33 -1.29 -13.27
CA THR A 688 10.60 -1.91 -12.17
C THR A 688 11.02 -1.30 -10.83
N ALA A 689 12.33 -1.15 -10.59
CA ALA A 689 12.86 -0.57 -9.36
C ALA A 689 12.49 0.92 -9.20
N VAL A 690 12.51 1.72 -10.27
CA VAL A 690 12.10 3.13 -10.26
C VAL A 690 10.61 3.25 -9.91
N LYS A 691 9.74 2.46 -10.56
CA LYS A 691 8.30 2.43 -10.25
C LYS A 691 8.04 2.00 -8.80
N ALA A 692 8.73 0.95 -8.35
CA ALA A 692 8.62 0.45 -6.98
C ALA A 692 9.13 1.45 -5.94
N THR A 693 10.14 2.26 -6.29
CA THR A 693 10.64 3.36 -5.44
C THR A 693 9.54 4.41 -5.24
N ALA A 694 8.88 4.84 -6.32
CA ALA A 694 7.79 5.81 -6.23
C ALA A 694 6.61 5.28 -5.39
N LYS A 695 6.07 4.09 -5.76
CA LYS A 695 4.94 3.45 -5.06
C LYS A 695 5.26 3.16 -3.59
N GLY A 696 6.44 2.60 -3.33
CA GLY A 696 6.90 2.24 -2.01
C GLY A 696 7.09 3.42 -1.07
N THR A 697 7.57 4.57 -1.57
CA THR A 697 7.71 5.80 -0.78
C THR A 697 6.36 6.23 -0.19
N ILE A 698 5.34 6.36 -1.05
CA ILE A 698 4.00 6.79 -0.65
C ILE A 698 3.37 5.77 0.32
N GLY A 699 3.53 4.47 0.05
CA GLY A 699 3.06 3.42 0.97
C GLY A 699 3.71 3.48 2.35
N LYS A 700 4.99 3.86 2.43
CA LYS A 700 5.74 3.96 3.68
C LYS A 700 5.35 5.14 4.58
N MET A 701 4.64 6.14 4.05
CA MET A 701 4.14 7.29 4.81
C MET A 701 3.02 6.92 5.79
N ARG A 702 2.34 5.79 5.56
CA ARG A 702 1.35 5.17 6.47
C ARG A 702 1.73 3.73 6.78
N GLU A 703 3.02 3.48 7.00
CA GLU A 703 3.49 2.13 7.34
C GLU A 703 2.88 1.65 8.66
N ARG A 704 2.13 0.54 8.60
CA ARG A 704 1.56 -0.18 9.75
C ARG A 704 2.64 -1.02 10.46
N PRO A 705 2.45 -1.40 11.74
CA PRO A 705 3.38 -2.27 12.43
C PRO A 705 3.52 -3.63 11.71
N ARG A 706 4.72 -4.21 11.73
CA ARG A 706 5.02 -5.51 11.11
C ARG A 706 5.47 -6.52 12.17
N GLY A 707 5.05 -7.78 12.02
CA GLY A 707 5.53 -8.91 12.84
C GLY A 707 4.65 -9.28 14.04
N GLN A 708 4.88 -10.48 14.58
CA GLN A 708 4.08 -11.10 15.67
C GLN A 708 4.29 -10.46 17.06
N GLY A 709 5.20 -9.49 17.20
CA GLY A 709 5.56 -8.88 18.49
C GLY A 709 4.84 -7.55 18.80
N TYR A 710 4.05 -7.03 17.87
CA TYR A 710 3.28 -5.80 18.09
C TYR A 710 2.11 -6.05 19.04
N ARG A 711 1.88 -5.11 19.98
CA ARG A 711 0.69 -5.09 20.82
C ARG A 711 -0.17 -3.88 20.45
N PRO A 712 -1.49 -4.04 20.26
CA PRO A 712 -2.40 -2.91 19.99
C PRO A 712 -2.19 -1.76 20.98
N GLY A 713 -2.18 -0.53 20.47
CA GLY A 713 -1.96 0.68 21.28
C GLY A 713 -0.49 1.04 21.55
N GLN A 714 0.49 0.26 21.10
CA GLN A 714 1.91 0.62 21.22
C GLN A 714 2.41 1.44 20.04
N ARG A 715 3.41 2.30 20.26
CA ARG A 715 4.16 2.92 19.16
C ARG A 715 5.06 1.89 18.49
N TRP A 716 5.30 2.04 17.19
CA TRP A 716 6.26 1.22 16.44
C TRP A 716 7.28 2.11 15.72
N GLY A 717 8.45 1.56 15.39
CA GLY A 717 9.59 2.35 14.91
C GLY A 717 9.37 3.14 13.61
N ALA A 718 8.28 2.88 12.87
CA ALA A 718 7.97 3.68 11.68
C ALA A 718 7.43 5.07 12.03
N LEU A 719 6.83 5.24 13.22
CA LEU A 719 6.25 6.49 13.73
C LEU A 719 7.29 7.55 14.07
N GLU A 720 8.52 7.13 14.33
CA GLU A 720 9.63 8.02 14.70
C GLU A 720 10.28 8.71 13.49
N ARG A 721 9.83 8.39 12.27
CA ARG A 721 10.39 8.97 11.03
C ARG A 721 9.62 10.23 10.67
N ALA A 722 10.32 11.32 10.38
CA ALA A 722 9.72 12.56 9.90
C ALA A 722 8.92 12.40 8.60
N THR A 723 9.21 11.36 7.81
CA THR A 723 8.52 11.01 6.57
C THR A 723 7.25 10.16 6.78
N TRP A 724 6.99 9.67 7.99
CA TRP A 724 5.73 9.00 8.31
C TRP A 724 4.69 10.07 8.65
N ASP A 725 3.69 10.20 7.80
CA ASP A 725 2.59 11.15 7.94
C ASP A 725 1.41 10.63 7.10
N PRO A 726 0.37 10.06 7.73
CA PRO A 726 -0.76 9.52 7.01
C PRO A 726 -1.55 10.58 6.22
N LEU A 727 -1.56 11.85 6.66
CA LEU A 727 -2.20 12.93 5.90
C LEU A 727 -1.43 13.24 4.62
N MET A 728 -0.08 13.22 4.63
CA MET A 728 0.69 13.36 3.39
C MET A 728 0.33 12.30 2.36
N ARG A 729 0.19 11.03 2.80
CA ARG A 729 -0.28 9.94 1.93
C ARG A 729 -1.69 10.21 1.40
N ALA A 730 -2.61 10.56 2.29
CA ALA A 730 -4.01 10.80 1.95
C ALA A 730 -4.14 11.93 0.91
N LEU A 731 -3.44 13.05 1.10
CA LEU A 731 -3.45 14.17 0.16
C LEU A 731 -2.93 13.78 -1.22
N VAL A 732 -1.89 12.95 -1.32
CA VAL A 732 -1.37 12.46 -2.62
C VAL A 732 -2.40 11.56 -3.31
N ILE A 733 -2.98 10.60 -2.58
CA ILE A 733 -3.97 9.66 -3.13
C ILE A 733 -5.24 10.40 -3.55
N ASP A 734 -5.79 11.22 -2.66
CA ASP A 734 -7.02 11.97 -2.91
C ASP A 734 -6.83 12.95 -4.07
N THR A 735 -5.64 13.59 -4.19
CA THR A 735 -5.31 14.43 -5.34
C THR A 735 -5.28 13.62 -6.64
N ALA A 736 -4.75 12.39 -6.64
CA ALA A 736 -4.78 11.51 -7.80
C ALA A 736 -6.24 11.13 -8.16
N THR A 737 -7.05 10.76 -7.18
CA THR A 737 -8.47 10.40 -7.35
C THR A 737 -9.28 11.56 -7.94
N VAL A 738 -9.21 12.77 -7.37
CA VAL A 738 -9.96 13.93 -7.91
C VAL A 738 -9.48 14.36 -9.28
N ASN A 739 -8.18 14.21 -9.57
CA ASN A 739 -7.63 14.49 -10.90
C ASN A 739 -8.13 13.47 -11.93
N LEU A 740 -8.19 12.18 -11.58
CA LEU A 740 -8.77 11.16 -12.45
C LEU A 740 -10.27 11.40 -12.66
N HIS A 741 -11.04 11.66 -11.60
CA HIS A 741 -12.46 12.00 -11.70
C HIS A 741 -12.69 13.17 -12.66
N ARG A 742 -11.93 14.26 -12.52
CA ARG A 742 -12.01 15.43 -13.40
C ARG A 742 -11.74 15.09 -14.86
N LYS A 743 -10.73 14.25 -15.12
CA LYS A 743 -10.40 13.79 -16.47
C LYS A 743 -11.49 12.91 -17.05
N LEU A 744 -12.07 12.00 -16.26
CA LEU A 744 -13.15 11.12 -16.69
C LEU A 744 -14.43 11.89 -17.01
N ARG A 745 -14.83 12.86 -16.17
CA ARG A 745 -15.94 13.77 -16.46
C ARG A 745 -15.74 14.51 -17.78
N LYS A 746 -14.53 15.04 -17.99
CA LYS A 746 -14.20 15.76 -19.22
C LYS A 746 -14.19 14.82 -20.44
N LEU A 747 -13.66 13.61 -20.30
CA LEU A 747 -13.68 12.61 -21.36
C LEU A 747 -15.11 12.24 -21.75
N ALA A 748 -15.96 11.91 -20.77
CA ALA A 748 -17.36 11.58 -21.00
C ALA A 748 -18.10 12.72 -21.71
N ALA A 749 -17.82 13.98 -21.35
CA ALA A 749 -18.39 15.14 -22.04
C ALA A 749 -17.87 15.32 -23.49
N GLU A 750 -16.63 14.93 -23.79
CA GLU A 750 -16.02 15.06 -25.12
C GLU A 750 -16.36 13.89 -26.07
N THR A 751 -16.49 12.67 -25.54
CA THR A 751 -16.61 11.43 -26.34
C THR A 751 -17.94 10.70 -26.14
N GLY A 752 -18.71 11.06 -25.12
CA GLY A 752 -19.91 10.31 -24.73
C GLY A 752 -19.61 8.98 -24.03
N ARG A 753 -18.34 8.63 -23.80
CA ARG A 753 -17.94 7.37 -23.17
C ARG A 753 -17.59 7.58 -21.69
N ALA A 754 -18.23 6.82 -20.82
CA ALA A 754 -17.92 6.74 -19.40
C ALA A 754 -17.24 5.40 -19.08
N PRO A 755 -16.39 5.33 -18.04
CA PRO A 755 -15.92 4.04 -17.55
C PRO A 755 -17.08 3.28 -16.89
N PHE A 756 -17.01 1.95 -16.91
CA PHE A 756 -17.90 1.09 -16.12
C PHE A 756 -17.17 0.41 -14.96
N ALA A 757 -15.83 0.46 -14.93
CA ALA A 757 -15.02 -0.03 -13.83
C ALA A 757 -13.76 0.81 -13.65
N ILE A 758 -13.32 0.96 -12.40
CA ILE A 758 -12.06 1.60 -12.02
C ILE A 758 -11.39 0.79 -10.91
N LEU A 759 -10.11 0.48 -11.08
CA LEU A 759 -9.26 -0.09 -10.06
C LEU A 759 -8.02 0.79 -9.89
N THR A 760 -7.96 1.49 -8.76
CA THR A 760 -6.96 2.52 -8.44
C THR A 760 -6.89 3.63 -9.49
N ASP A 761 -6.01 3.49 -10.47
CA ASP A 761 -5.72 4.44 -11.54
C ASP A 761 -5.98 3.86 -12.95
N CYS A 762 -6.49 2.62 -13.02
CA CYS A 762 -6.94 1.99 -14.25
C CYS A 762 -8.45 2.14 -14.42
N ALA A 763 -8.89 2.77 -15.50
CA ALA A 763 -10.30 2.90 -15.88
C ALA A 763 -10.61 2.03 -17.11
N VAL A 764 -11.71 1.27 -17.05
CA VAL A 764 -12.14 0.33 -18.09
C VAL A 764 -13.38 0.88 -18.80
N PHE A 765 -13.34 0.85 -20.13
CA PHE A 765 -14.36 1.42 -21.01
C PHE A 765 -14.84 0.38 -22.03
N ALA A 766 -16.08 0.52 -22.48
CA ALA A 766 -16.60 -0.24 -23.60
C ALA A 766 -16.15 0.39 -24.93
N ALA A 767 -15.72 -0.46 -25.87
CA ALA A 767 -15.18 -0.07 -27.16
C ALA A 767 -15.62 -1.03 -28.27
N ASP A 768 -15.81 -0.49 -29.47
CA ASP A 768 -16.10 -1.29 -30.66
C ASP A 768 -14.82 -1.92 -31.24
N GLY A 769 -13.67 -1.27 -31.04
CA GLY A 769 -12.34 -1.76 -31.38
C GLY A 769 -11.52 -2.15 -30.15
N ASP A 770 -10.35 -2.74 -30.39
CA ASP A 770 -9.49 -3.31 -29.36
C ASP A 770 -8.39 -2.36 -28.86
N SER A 771 -8.46 -1.08 -29.24
CA SER A 771 -7.38 -0.10 -29.04
C SER A 771 -7.79 1.06 -28.13
N PRO A 772 -6.84 1.68 -27.40
CA PRO A 772 -7.08 2.94 -26.71
C PRO A 772 -7.66 4.06 -27.61
N PHE A 773 -7.39 4.03 -28.92
CA PHE A 773 -7.91 5.04 -29.84
C PHE A 773 -9.44 5.02 -29.92
N ASP A 774 -10.07 3.86 -29.75
CA ASP A 774 -11.53 3.70 -29.78
C ASP A 774 -12.22 4.37 -28.58
N ILE A 775 -11.45 4.65 -27.52
CA ILE A 775 -11.91 5.38 -26.33
C ILE A 775 -11.59 6.87 -26.42
N LEU A 776 -10.40 7.18 -26.93
CA LEU A 776 -9.87 8.54 -26.92
C LEU A 776 -10.33 9.38 -28.11
N ALA A 777 -10.91 8.79 -29.15
CA ALA A 777 -11.45 9.53 -30.28
C ALA A 777 -12.75 10.27 -29.91
N LYS A 778 -12.84 11.53 -30.31
CA LYS A 778 -14.07 12.33 -30.28
C LYS A 778 -14.94 12.02 -31.50
N PRO A 779 -16.24 12.39 -31.48
CA PRO A 779 -17.12 12.21 -32.64
C PRO A 779 -16.64 12.90 -33.92
N ASP A 780 -15.83 13.97 -33.82
CA ASP A 780 -15.23 14.68 -34.96
C ASP A 780 -13.96 14.01 -35.51
N GLY A 781 -13.56 12.86 -34.95
CA GLY A 781 -12.35 12.12 -35.32
C GLY A 781 -11.06 12.64 -34.69
N THR A 782 -11.09 13.74 -33.93
CA THR A 782 -9.91 14.24 -33.21
C THR A 782 -9.71 13.51 -31.88
N ALA A 783 -8.48 13.45 -31.38
CA ALA A 783 -8.21 12.85 -30.07
C ALA A 783 -8.66 13.75 -28.91
N SER A 784 -9.24 13.15 -27.88
CA SER A 784 -9.50 13.78 -26.59
C SER A 784 -8.20 14.18 -25.92
N THR A 785 -8.23 15.33 -25.25
CA THR A 785 -7.11 15.80 -24.41
C THR A 785 -7.37 15.57 -22.92
N ALA A 786 -8.51 14.98 -22.56
CA ALA A 786 -8.88 14.72 -21.18
C ALA A 786 -8.00 13.61 -20.58
N LEU A 787 -7.86 12.49 -21.30
CA LEU A 787 -6.86 11.46 -21.08
C LEU A 787 -5.93 11.45 -22.29
N ARG A 788 -4.64 11.77 -22.08
CA ARG A 788 -3.64 11.80 -23.15
C ARG A 788 -2.79 10.54 -23.11
N LEU A 789 -2.64 9.86 -24.25
CA LEU A 789 -1.73 8.73 -24.39
C LEU A 789 -0.27 9.19 -24.25
N GLY A 790 0.57 8.39 -23.61
CA GLY A 790 2.01 8.63 -23.52
C GLY A 790 2.59 8.35 -22.15
N ILE A 791 3.91 8.50 -22.00
CA ILE A 791 4.61 8.08 -20.77
C ILE A 791 4.70 9.16 -19.69
N SER A 792 4.46 10.44 -19.99
CA SER A 792 4.59 11.49 -18.96
C SER A 792 3.73 11.14 -17.73
N PRO A 793 4.24 11.30 -16.49
CA PRO A 793 3.43 11.08 -15.29
C PRO A 793 2.05 11.77 -15.40
N GLY A 794 0.98 11.01 -15.20
CA GLY A 794 -0.40 11.49 -15.35
C GLY A 794 -1.01 11.34 -16.75
N HIS A 795 -0.25 10.95 -17.78
CA HIS A 795 -0.78 10.44 -19.06
C HIS A 795 -1.22 8.99 -18.90
N VAL A 796 -1.99 8.47 -19.86
CA VAL A 796 -2.45 7.09 -19.87
C VAL A 796 -1.62 6.20 -20.79
N LYS A 797 -1.61 4.91 -20.49
CA LYS A 797 -1.15 3.83 -21.38
C LYS A 797 -2.27 2.80 -21.55
N HIS A 798 -2.13 1.95 -22.55
CA HIS A 798 -2.96 0.76 -22.70
C HIS A 798 -2.61 -0.26 -21.61
N GLU A 799 -3.57 -0.58 -20.74
CA GLU A 799 -3.36 -1.62 -19.72
C GLU A 799 -3.73 -3.00 -20.26
N GLY A 800 -4.76 -3.09 -21.10
CA GLY A 800 -5.14 -4.30 -21.83
C GLY A 800 -6.53 -4.19 -22.45
N THR A 801 -6.88 -5.21 -23.23
CA THR A 801 -8.17 -5.35 -23.93
C THR A 801 -8.71 -6.76 -23.74
N ARG A 802 -10.02 -6.89 -23.54
CA ARG A 802 -10.72 -8.17 -23.40
C ARG A 802 -12.03 -8.16 -24.19
N PRO A 803 -12.51 -9.32 -24.70
CA PRO A 803 -13.85 -9.40 -25.26
C PRO A 803 -14.91 -9.02 -24.22
N MET A 804 -15.92 -8.22 -24.61
CA MET A 804 -16.93 -7.72 -23.68
C MET A 804 -17.70 -8.85 -22.98
N ALA A 805 -17.96 -9.96 -23.69
CA ALA A 805 -18.65 -11.12 -23.12
C ALA A 805 -17.91 -11.72 -21.90
N GLU A 806 -16.57 -11.76 -21.94
CA GLU A 806 -15.77 -12.25 -20.81
C GLU A 806 -15.83 -11.26 -19.64
N VAL A 807 -15.85 -9.96 -19.91
CA VAL A 807 -15.94 -8.93 -18.88
C VAL A 807 -17.34 -8.89 -18.24
N ALA A 808 -18.40 -9.08 -19.02
CA ALA A 808 -19.76 -9.16 -18.51
C ALA A 808 -19.91 -10.31 -17.50
N ALA A 809 -19.26 -11.45 -17.73
CA ALA A 809 -19.24 -12.57 -16.77
C ALA A 809 -18.53 -12.19 -15.46
N VAL A 810 -17.40 -11.48 -15.52
CA VAL A 810 -16.68 -10.99 -14.33
C VAL A 810 -17.55 -10.02 -13.51
N ILE A 811 -18.29 -9.12 -14.16
CA ILE A 811 -19.23 -8.20 -13.49
C ILE A 811 -20.38 -8.98 -12.85
N ALA A 812 -20.94 -9.97 -13.54
CA ALA A 812 -22.02 -10.81 -13.02
C ALA A 812 -21.60 -11.60 -11.76
N ASP A 813 -20.32 -11.96 -11.65
CA ASP A 813 -19.72 -12.57 -10.45
C ASP A 813 -19.41 -11.56 -9.32
N GLY A 814 -19.72 -10.27 -9.54
CA GLY A 814 -19.49 -9.18 -8.58
C GLY A 814 -18.03 -8.73 -8.49
N ALA A 815 -17.16 -9.19 -9.38
CA ALA A 815 -15.75 -8.84 -9.40
C ALA A 815 -15.48 -7.59 -10.25
N ASN A 816 -14.53 -6.76 -9.84
CA ASN A 816 -14.12 -5.59 -10.59
C ASN A 816 -13.30 -6.00 -11.84
N PRO A 817 -13.75 -5.70 -13.07
CA PRO A 817 -13.03 -6.03 -14.30
C PRO A 817 -11.62 -5.45 -14.41
N GLY A 818 -11.34 -4.33 -13.72
CA GLY A 818 -10.01 -3.74 -13.66
C GLY A 818 -8.94 -4.72 -13.16
N ARG A 819 -9.31 -5.72 -12.34
CA ARG A 819 -8.40 -6.77 -11.87
C ARG A 819 -7.98 -7.73 -12.98
N HIS A 820 -8.76 -7.87 -14.04
CA HIS A 820 -8.61 -8.88 -15.09
C HIS A 820 -8.27 -8.29 -16.46
N ILE A 821 -8.23 -6.96 -16.59
CA ILE A 821 -8.02 -6.29 -17.88
C ILE A 821 -6.59 -6.49 -18.42
N LYS A 822 -5.60 -6.63 -17.53
CA LYS A 822 -4.17 -6.69 -17.85
C LYS A 822 -3.70 -8.04 -18.38
N THR A 823 -4.27 -9.13 -17.88
CA THR A 823 -3.86 -10.52 -18.12
C THR A 823 -5.10 -11.30 -18.50
N GLY A 824 -5.13 -11.90 -19.69
CA GLY A 824 -6.28 -12.66 -20.20
C GLY A 824 -6.52 -14.00 -19.49
N GLY A 825 -6.82 -13.97 -18.19
CA GLY A 825 -7.07 -15.12 -17.32
C GLY A 825 -7.11 -14.72 -15.84
N ASP A 826 -7.58 -15.61 -14.96
CA ASP A 826 -7.74 -15.34 -13.52
C ASP A 826 -6.47 -14.76 -12.89
N VAL A 827 -6.59 -13.52 -12.42
CA VAL A 827 -5.50 -12.79 -11.77
C VAL A 827 -5.54 -13.11 -10.28
N SER A 828 -4.41 -13.61 -9.77
CA SER A 828 -4.19 -13.80 -8.33
C SER A 828 -4.47 -12.51 -7.58
N ALA A 829 -5.24 -12.60 -6.49
CA ALA A 829 -5.65 -11.48 -5.62
C ALA A 829 -4.50 -10.79 -4.83
N ASP A 830 -3.26 -10.87 -5.32
CA ASP A 830 -2.07 -10.24 -4.73
C ASP A 830 -1.49 -9.11 -5.63
N GLU A 831 -2.23 -8.60 -6.63
CA GLU A 831 -1.97 -7.29 -7.27
C GLU A 831 -2.82 -6.16 -6.68
#